data_AF-A0A078HW41-F1
#
_entry.id   AF-A0A078HW41-F1
#
_cell.length_a   1.000
_cell.length_b   1.000
_cell.length_c   1.000
_cell.angle_alpha   90.00
_cell.angle_beta   90.00
_cell.angle_gamma   90.00
#
_symmetry.space_group_name_H-M   'P 1'
#
loop_
_entity.id
_entity.type
_entity.pdbx_description
1 polymer ?
#
loop_
_entity_poly.entity_id
_entity_poly.type
_entity_poly.pdbx_seq_one_letter_code
_entity_poly.pdbx_strand_id
1 'polypeptide(L)'
;MGVYGDGSDGASMTSRRRGSIGVDSVDIAKILAVYFRDNENSCIDEEKLMLTAELIRIFSSPSGRDLVSQQVSEDGGGSFSLPLDLQQFKKLCDIENFFLNLEDNPKGVLPCMNAAVHKVLLSQWETNGFDDVMKINIRLHNYPESSISLKNLRAAYIGKLVTVHGTVVKVSTVKPLVTQMAFDCAKCKTSITREFTDGKFSPPQNCDTHGCKSKMCTPVRSSAHTIDFQKIRVQELQKPEDHEEGRVPRTVECELMEDLVDTCIPGDVVTVTGIIGVINNYMDIGGGKSKSKNQGFYYLFIEAVSVKNSKKQSAFENSEDAGSGVQSADVGDLYSFSQRDLEFIVKFNEEYGSDTFRRILHSVCPSIYGHEIVKAGITLSLFGGVRKHSMDRNKVPVRGDIHVIIVGDPGLGKSQLLQAASAISPRGIYVCGNATTKAGLTVAVVKDSMTNDYAFEAAGAMVLADGGVCCIDEFDKMTNEHQALLEAMEQQCVSVAKAGLVASLSARTSVIAAANPVGGHYNRAKTVNENLKMSAALLSRFDLVFILLDKPDELLDKQVSEHIMSLHSGGGEAPPALKKFKTASGSANIHAKEGSLLSRLRLDPKKDDDFTPIPGQLLRKYVAYARTFVNPKMSKAAGEIIQKFYLKLRDHNTSADSTPITARQLESLVRLAQARARVDLREDITVQDAMDVVEIMKESLYDKFVDEHGVVDFGRSGGMSQQKEARRFLSALDKQSELQQKDCYSVSEMYSLADRIGLRVPDIDTFLENLNTAGYLLKKGPKTYQVLSSSYSRSQSSRSR
;
A
#
# COMPACT_ATOMS: atom_id res chain seq x y z
N MET A 1 -1.02 31.14 70.76
CA MET A 1 -0.98 32.55 71.20
C MET A 1 -0.60 33.36 69.98
N GLY A 2 -1.29 34.39 69.51
CA GLY A 2 -2.43 35.18 69.96
C GLY A 2 -2.41 36.38 69.00
N VAL A 3 -3.49 36.57 68.24
CA VAL A 3 -4.40 37.74 68.27
C VAL A 3 -3.83 39.05 67.69
N TYR A 4 -4.72 39.73 66.96
CA TYR A 4 -4.75 41.11 66.43
C TYR A 4 -4.17 41.26 65.02
N GLY A 5 -4.95 41.64 63.99
CA GLY A 5 -6.03 42.64 63.91
C GLY A 5 -5.56 43.67 62.86
N ASP A 6 -6.34 44.37 62.05
CA ASP A 6 -7.78 44.59 61.93
C ASP A 6 -7.97 45.43 60.64
N GLY A 7 -9.18 45.53 60.09
CA GLY A 7 -9.55 46.71 59.31
C GLY A 7 -10.24 46.55 57.95
N SER A 8 -11.56 46.64 58.01
CA SER A 8 -12.45 47.47 57.19
C SER A 8 -13.36 46.83 56.13
N ASP A 9 -14.64 47.19 56.29
CA ASP A 9 -15.86 46.81 55.59
C ASP A 9 -15.85 47.06 54.07
N GLY A 10 -16.59 46.22 53.34
CA GLY A 10 -16.91 46.48 51.93
C GLY A 10 -17.74 45.35 51.30
N ALA A 11 -19.05 45.61 51.16
CA ALA A 11 -20.06 44.87 50.41
C ALA A 11 -19.55 43.93 49.28
N SER A 12 -19.96 42.64 49.31
CA SER A 12 -19.92 41.77 48.13
C SER A 12 -21.31 41.64 47.50
N MET A 13 -21.65 42.63 46.67
CA MET A 13 -22.53 42.41 45.53
C MET A 13 -21.86 41.41 44.58
N THR A 14 -22.41 40.20 44.46
CA THR A 14 -22.32 39.43 43.21
C THR A 14 -23.68 38.87 42.84
N SER A 15 -24.59 39.77 42.48
CA SER A 15 -25.64 39.50 41.52
C SER A 15 -25.02 39.14 40.17
N ARG A 16 -24.74 37.86 39.92
CA ARG A 16 -24.54 37.38 38.54
C ARG A 16 -25.90 37.04 37.95
N ARG A 17 -26.42 38.07 37.28
CA ARG A 17 -27.58 38.14 36.39
C ARG A 17 -28.02 36.78 35.84
N ARG A 18 -29.22 36.35 36.23
CA ARG A 18 -30.14 35.63 35.32
C ARG A 18 -30.37 36.56 34.13
N GLY A 19 -29.53 36.40 33.09
CA GLY A 19 -29.73 37.06 31.81
C GLY A 19 -30.99 36.45 31.18
N SER A 20 -31.99 37.30 30.99
CA SER A 20 -33.17 37.13 30.15
C SER A 20 -33.06 36.01 29.10
N ILE A 21 -33.87 34.96 29.30
CA ILE A 21 -34.28 34.04 28.22
C ILE A 21 -35.16 34.89 27.29
N GLY A 22 -34.52 35.52 26.31
CA GLY A 22 -35.14 36.34 25.28
C GLY A 22 -34.59 35.92 23.93
N VAL A 23 -34.76 34.63 23.60
CA VAL A 23 -34.56 34.07 22.26
C VAL A 23 -35.73 33.12 22.07
N ASP A 24 -36.60 33.40 21.10
CA ASP A 24 -37.92 32.77 20.95
C ASP A 24 -37.88 31.24 21.05
N SER A 25 -38.39 30.71 22.17
CA SER A 25 -38.50 29.26 22.43
C SER A 25 -39.40 28.57 21.40
N VAL A 26 -40.34 29.32 20.81
CA VAL A 26 -41.27 28.87 19.78
C VAL A 26 -40.53 28.56 18.47
N ASP A 27 -39.55 29.36 18.07
CA ASP A 27 -38.83 29.14 16.81
C ASP A 27 -37.79 28.01 16.94
N ILE A 28 -37.21 27.82 18.13
CA ILE A 28 -36.35 26.66 18.40
C ILE A 28 -37.17 25.36 18.34
N ALA A 29 -38.41 25.37 18.87
CA ALA A 29 -39.29 24.22 18.81
C ALA A 29 -39.71 23.85 17.38
N LYS A 30 -39.96 24.83 16.50
CA LYS A 30 -40.24 24.59 15.07
C LYS A 30 -39.05 23.97 14.34
N ILE A 31 -37.83 24.47 14.58
CA ILE A 31 -36.61 23.93 13.97
C ILE A 31 -36.32 22.52 14.50
N LEU A 32 -36.46 22.29 15.80
CA LEU A 32 -36.30 20.97 16.40
C LEU A 32 -37.28 19.94 15.82
N ALA A 33 -38.50 20.33 15.48
CA ALA A 33 -39.48 19.47 14.83
C ALA A 33 -39.05 19.00 13.42
N VAL A 34 -38.13 19.71 12.75
CA VAL A 34 -37.56 19.28 11.46
C VAL A 34 -36.62 18.09 11.65
N TYR A 35 -35.92 18.03 12.78
CA TYR A 35 -34.87 17.04 13.07
C TYR A 35 -35.33 15.89 13.98
N PHE A 36 -36.33 16.11 14.83
CA PHE A 36 -36.99 15.09 15.64
C PHE A 36 -38.41 14.87 15.12
N ARG A 37 -38.54 14.19 13.98
CA ARG A 37 -39.86 13.86 13.42
C ARG A 37 -40.45 12.54 13.96
N ASP A 38 -39.69 11.82 14.78
CA ASP A 38 -39.99 10.44 15.19
C ASP A 38 -41.06 10.24 16.27
N ASN A 39 -41.49 11.27 17.00
CA ASN A 39 -42.40 11.06 18.12
C ASN A 39 -43.82 11.56 17.84
N GLU A 40 -44.68 10.64 17.38
CA GLU A 40 -46.10 10.71 17.70
C GLU A 40 -46.24 10.74 19.25
N ASN A 41 -46.45 11.94 19.81
CA ASN A 41 -46.91 12.20 21.19
C ASN A 41 -45.91 12.08 22.37
N SER A 42 -44.75 12.74 22.33
CA SER A 42 -44.14 13.22 23.58
C SER A 42 -43.67 14.68 23.47
N CYS A 43 -43.98 15.45 24.51
CA CYS A 43 -43.50 16.80 24.74
C CYS A 43 -42.01 16.89 24.36
N ILE A 44 -41.61 17.93 23.61
CA ILE A 44 -40.18 18.21 23.39
C ILE A 44 -39.57 18.33 24.79
N ASP A 45 -38.72 17.37 25.19
CA ASP A 45 -38.11 17.35 26.51
C ASP A 45 -37.46 18.72 26.79
N GLU A 46 -37.78 19.35 27.92
CA GLU A 46 -37.18 20.64 28.32
C GLU A 46 -35.65 20.57 28.30
N GLU A 47 -35.08 19.40 28.58
CA GLU A 47 -33.65 19.12 28.50
C GLU A 47 -33.08 19.31 27.08
N LYS A 48 -33.77 18.86 26.03
CA LYS A 48 -33.33 19.02 24.63
C LYS A 48 -33.40 20.50 24.19
N LEU A 49 -34.42 21.22 24.63
CA LEU A 49 -34.56 22.66 24.38
C LEU A 49 -33.44 23.46 25.06
N MET A 50 -33.14 23.14 26.31
CA MET A 50 -32.05 23.78 27.07
C MET A 50 -30.68 23.52 26.44
N LEU A 51 -30.38 22.26 26.08
CA LEU A 51 -29.14 21.89 25.39
C LEU A 51 -29.00 22.63 24.05
N THR A 52 -30.08 22.69 23.26
CA THR A 52 -30.06 23.40 21.97
C THR A 52 -29.81 24.90 22.17
N ALA A 53 -30.42 25.52 23.18
CA ALA A 53 -30.23 26.94 23.49
C ALA A 53 -28.79 27.28 23.93
N GLU A 54 -28.16 26.41 24.71
CA GLU A 54 -26.75 26.56 25.10
C GLU A 54 -25.81 26.40 23.91
N LEU A 55 -26.06 25.42 23.03
CA LEU A 55 -25.30 25.23 21.80
C LEU A 55 -25.43 26.43 20.87
N ILE A 56 -26.63 27.01 20.71
CA ILE A 56 -26.84 28.22 19.92
C ILE A 56 -25.96 29.36 20.45
N ARG A 57 -25.84 29.51 21.77
CA ARG A 57 -24.98 30.55 22.37
C ARG A 57 -23.50 30.33 22.04
N ILE A 58 -23.04 29.09 22.02
CA ILE A 58 -21.66 28.73 21.67
C ILE A 58 -21.39 28.99 20.19
N PHE A 59 -22.24 28.49 19.29
CA PHE A 59 -22.09 28.72 17.85
C PHE A 59 -22.28 30.19 17.44
N SER A 60 -23.01 30.97 18.24
CA SER A 60 -23.16 32.42 18.04
C SER A 60 -21.94 33.25 18.48
N SER A 61 -21.00 32.67 19.23
CA SER A 61 -19.75 33.34 19.63
C SER A 61 -18.86 33.64 18.41
N PRO A 62 -17.96 34.65 18.45
CA PRO A 62 -17.10 34.97 17.30
C PRO A 62 -16.27 33.76 16.83
N SER A 63 -15.67 33.02 17.75
CA SER A 63 -14.93 31.79 17.42
C SER A 63 -15.82 30.66 16.87
N GLY A 64 -17.07 30.57 17.32
CA GLY A 64 -18.05 29.62 16.80
C GLY A 64 -18.57 29.99 15.41
N ARG A 65 -18.71 31.29 15.12
CA ARG A 65 -19.09 31.79 13.79
C ARG A 65 -18.01 31.56 12.76
N ASP A 66 -16.73 31.66 13.13
CA ASP A 66 -15.61 31.33 12.23
C ASP A 66 -15.64 29.84 11.84
N LEU A 67 -15.95 28.94 12.80
CA LEU A 67 -16.11 27.51 12.53
C LEU A 67 -17.28 27.20 11.60
N VAL A 68 -18.40 27.93 11.74
CA VAL A 68 -19.61 27.71 10.94
C VAL A 68 -19.51 28.35 9.54
N SER A 69 -18.91 29.54 9.41
CA SER A 69 -18.91 30.31 8.16
C SER A 69 -17.90 29.85 7.11
N GLN A 70 -16.79 29.22 7.52
CA GLN A 70 -15.72 28.81 6.59
C GLN A 70 -15.96 27.44 5.91
N GLN A 71 -16.95 26.65 6.36
CA GLN A 71 -16.98 25.20 6.06
C GLN A 71 -18.34 24.64 5.60
N VAL A 72 -19.34 25.47 5.32
CA VAL A 72 -20.64 24.97 4.81
C VAL A 72 -20.53 24.68 3.31
N SER A 73 -20.60 23.40 2.95
CA SER A 73 -20.78 22.97 1.56
C SER A 73 -22.26 22.79 1.25
N GLU A 74 -22.71 23.39 0.14
CA GLU A 74 -24.04 23.17 -0.44
C GLU A 74 -24.01 21.89 -1.28
N ASP A 75 -24.81 20.90 -0.90
CA ASP A 75 -25.01 19.71 -1.71
C ASP A 75 -26.23 19.93 -2.62
N GLY A 76 -26.12 19.53 -3.89
CA GLY A 76 -27.13 19.77 -4.95
C GLY A 76 -28.53 19.17 -4.75
N GLY A 77 -28.83 18.67 -3.54
CA GLY A 77 -30.11 18.11 -3.11
C GLY A 77 -30.84 18.89 -2.00
N GLY A 78 -30.36 20.08 -1.59
CA GLY A 78 -31.04 20.92 -0.59
C GLY A 78 -30.69 20.58 0.88
N SER A 79 -29.65 19.77 1.10
CA SER A 79 -29.04 19.52 2.40
C SER A 79 -27.66 20.17 2.47
N PHE A 80 -27.27 20.69 3.64
CA PHE A 80 -25.95 21.27 3.86
C PHE A 80 -25.14 20.40 4.81
N SER A 81 -23.89 20.16 4.47
CA SER A 81 -22.96 19.41 5.30
C SER A 81 -21.95 20.36 5.95
N LEU A 82 -21.76 20.22 7.27
CA LEU A 82 -20.75 20.97 8.01
C LEU A 82 -19.77 20.01 8.69
N PRO A 83 -18.52 19.87 8.21
CA PRO A 83 -17.49 19.15 8.94
C PRO A 83 -17.14 19.92 10.22
N LEU A 84 -17.11 19.24 11.36
CA LEU A 84 -16.77 19.82 12.65
C LEU A 84 -15.68 18.99 13.33
N ASP A 85 -14.57 19.64 13.69
CA ASP A 85 -13.52 19.04 14.50
C ASP A 85 -13.91 19.09 15.99
N LEU A 86 -14.08 17.91 16.58
CA LEU A 86 -14.48 17.76 17.97
C LEU A 86 -13.41 18.20 18.98
N GLN A 87 -12.11 18.12 18.66
CA GLN A 87 -11.07 18.63 19.55
C GLN A 87 -11.08 20.16 19.62
N GLN A 88 -11.28 20.82 18.48
CA GLN A 88 -11.42 22.27 18.43
C GLN A 88 -12.69 22.71 19.16
N PHE A 89 -13.78 21.98 18.97
CA PHE A 89 -15.03 22.22 19.69
C PHE A 89 -14.87 22.00 21.21
N LYS A 90 -14.14 20.97 21.66
CA LYS A 90 -13.85 20.73 23.09
C LYS A 90 -13.09 21.88 23.75
N LYS A 91 -12.26 22.62 23.02
CA LYS A 91 -11.58 23.83 23.54
C LYS A 91 -12.52 25.03 23.69
N LEU A 92 -13.65 25.04 22.96
CA LEU A 92 -14.63 26.12 22.95
C LEU A 92 -15.85 25.82 23.84
N CYS A 93 -16.08 24.56 24.17
CA CYS A 93 -17.23 24.10 24.93
C CYS A 93 -16.91 23.88 26.40
N ASP A 94 -17.43 24.76 27.25
CA ASP A 94 -17.38 24.64 28.72
C ASP A 94 -18.54 23.78 29.29
N ILE A 95 -19.19 22.94 28.48
CA ILE A 95 -20.31 22.10 28.95
C ILE A 95 -19.77 20.75 29.43
N GLU A 96 -19.58 20.61 30.74
CA GLU A 96 -18.97 19.43 31.39
C GLU A 96 -19.67 18.10 31.08
N ASN A 97 -20.98 18.11 30.79
CA ASN A 97 -21.78 16.89 30.53
C ASN A 97 -22.12 16.66 29.05
N PHE A 98 -21.77 17.58 28.16
CA PHE A 98 -22.16 17.48 26.75
C PHE A 98 -21.46 16.33 26.04
N PHE A 99 -20.15 16.19 26.25
CA PHE A 99 -19.34 15.15 25.60
C PHE A 99 -19.71 13.74 26.07
N LEU A 100 -20.01 13.57 27.36
CA LEU A 100 -20.53 12.30 27.90
C LEU A 100 -21.89 11.94 27.29
N ASN A 101 -22.80 12.91 27.18
CA ASN A 101 -24.10 12.70 26.55
C ASN A 101 -23.99 12.41 25.04
N LEU A 102 -22.99 12.99 24.36
CA LEU A 102 -22.71 12.73 22.96
C LEU A 102 -22.18 11.30 22.74
N GLU A 103 -21.37 10.79 23.66
CA GLU A 103 -20.89 9.41 23.62
C GLU A 103 -21.99 8.39 23.92
N ASP A 104 -22.79 8.62 24.96
CA ASP A 104 -23.78 7.66 25.44
C ASP A 104 -25.12 7.72 24.68
N ASN A 105 -25.54 8.90 24.20
CA ASN A 105 -26.79 9.07 23.45
C ASN A 105 -26.66 10.05 22.25
N PRO A 106 -25.83 9.72 21.24
CA PRO A 106 -25.63 10.54 20.05
C PRO A 106 -26.92 10.77 19.24
N LYS A 107 -27.86 9.81 19.23
CA LYS A 107 -29.14 9.94 18.50
C LYS A 107 -30.02 11.08 19.01
N GLY A 108 -29.89 11.43 20.29
CA GLY A 108 -30.54 12.61 20.87
C GLY A 108 -29.74 13.89 20.71
N VAL A 109 -28.41 13.83 20.80
CA VAL A 109 -27.57 15.05 20.85
C VAL A 109 -27.29 15.63 19.45
N LEU A 110 -27.00 14.78 18.46
CA LEU A 110 -26.68 15.23 17.09
C LEU A 110 -27.80 16.08 16.45
N PRO A 111 -29.08 15.69 16.53
CA PRO A 111 -30.16 16.52 15.98
C PRO A 111 -30.29 17.87 16.70
N CYS A 112 -30.01 17.94 18.01
CA CYS A 112 -29.97 19.21 18.76
C CYS A 112 -28.83 20.11 18.27
N MET A 113 -27.66 19.55 18.00
CA MET A 113 -26.55 20.29 17.39
C MET A 113 -26.91 20.82 16.00
N ASN A 114 -27.49 19.96 15.15
CA ASN A 114 -27.92 20.33 13.81
C ASN A 114 -28.93 21.50 13.85
N ALA A 115 -29.91 21.44 14.75
CA ALA A 115 -30.89 22.51 14.97
C ALA A 115 -30.24 23.82 15.45
N ALA A 116 -29.24 23.74 16.33
CA ALA A 116 -28.52 24.91 16.83
C ALA A 116 -27.76 25.62 15.70
N VAL A 117 -27.03 24.88 14.87
CA VAL A 117 -26.31 25.42 13.72
C VAL A 117 -27.27 25.98 12.66
N HIS A 118 -28.37 25.27 12.38
CA HIS A 118 -29.42 25.75 11.48
C HIS A 118 -29.95 27.12 11.91
N LYS A 119 -30.25 27.32 13.20
CA LYS A 119 -30.69 28.63 13.71
C LYS A 119 -29.64 29.73 13.55
N VAL A 120 -28.37 29.42 13.81
CA VAL A 120 -27.28 30.40 13.66
C VAL A 120 -27.09 30.80 12.19
N LEU A 121 -27.17 29.85 11.26
CA LEU A 121 -27.06 30.11 9.83
C LEU A 121 -28.27 30.87 9.28
N LEU A 122 -29.50 30.54 9.72
CA LEU A 122 -30.70 31.33 9.41
C LEU A 122 -30.51 32.81 9.78
N SER A 123 -30.00 33.10 10.99
CA SER A 123 -29.75 34.48 11.43
C SER A 123 -28.69 35.22 10.61
N GLN A 124 -27.82 34.51 9.89
CA GLN A 124 -26.84 35.09 8.97
C GLN A 124 -27.38 35.22 7.53
N TRP A 125 -28.26 34.30 7.13
CA TRP A 125 -28.83 34.23 5.78
C TRP A 125 -30.13 35.02 5.61
N GLU A 126 -30.79 35.49 6.67
CA GLU A 126 -31.93 36.41 6.62
C GLU A 126 -31.64 37.69 5.80
N THR A 127 -30.36 38.05 5.60
CA THR A 127 -29.95 39.11 4.66
C THR A 127 -30.12 38.77 3.17
N ASN A 128 -30.31 37.51 2.79
CA ASN A 128 -30.27 37.01 1.40
C ASN A 128 -31.54 36.26 0.93
N GLY A 129 -32.59 36.12 1.74
CA GLY A 129 -33.93 35.69 1.28
C GLY A 129 -34.04 34.25 0.73
N PHE A 130 -33.73 33.24 1.56
CA PHE A 130 -33.92 31.82 1.24
C PHE A 130 -34.98 31.14 2.16
N ASP A 131 -35.63 30.09 1.63
CA ASP A 131 -36.80 29.38 2.21
C ASP A 131 -36.47 28.49 3.43
N ASP A 132 -37.45 28.38 4.35
CA ASP A 132 -37.46 27.69 5.67
C ASP A 132 -37.15 26.17 5.70
N VAL A 133 -36.74 25.55 4.59
CA VAL A 133 -36.68 24.07 4.44
C VAL A 133 -35.28 23.58 4.06
N MET A 134 -34.26 23.97 4.83
CA MET A 134 -32.88 23.49 4.64
C MET A 134 -32.46 22.58 5.80
N LYS A 135 -32.08 21.32 5.50
CA LYS A 135 -31.57 20.37 6.50
C LYS A 135 -30.06 20.44 6.55
N ILE A 136 -29.51 20.81 7.71
CA ILE A 136 -28.07 20.85 7.95
C ILE A 136 -27.64 19.62 8.75
N ASN A 137 -26.64 18.91 8.24
CA ASN A 137 -26.03 17.74 8.87
C ASN A 137 -24.62 18.08 9.34
N ILE A 138 -24.37 17.95 10.63
CA ILE A 138 -23.03 18.11 11.19
C ILE A 138 -22.26 16.78 11.05
N ARG A 139 -21.08 16.86 10.43
CA ARG A 139 -20.15 15.75 10.23
C ARG A 139 -19.04 15.83 11.27
N LEU A 140 -19.19 15.07 12.35
CA LEU A 140 -18.21 15.06 13.44
C LEU A 140 -16.92 14.33 13.02
N HIS A 141 -15.78 14.93 13.33
CA HIS A 141 -14.47 14.33 13.07
C HIS A 141 -13.48 14.56 14.21
N ASN A 142 -12.42 13.75 14.23
CA ASN A 142 -11.28 13.90 15.14
C ASN A 142 -11.67 13.81 16.63
N TYR A 143 -12.15 12.64 17.06
CA TYR A 143 -12.47 12.39 18.47
C TYR A 143 -11.78 11.12 18.98
N PRO A 144 -10.53 11.25 19.47
CA PRO A 144 -9.71 10.08 19.82
C PRO A 144 -10.28 9.29 21.00
N GLU A 145 -11.04 9.93 21.90
CA GLU A 145 -11.69 9.27 23.04
C GLU A 145 -12.73 8.22 22.59
N SER A 146 -13.34 8.39 21.41
CA SER A 146 -14.22 7.39 20.79
C SER A 146 -13.52 6.38 19.88
N SER A 147 -12.19 6.45 19.73
CA SER A 147 -11.46 5.57 18.82
C SER A 147 -11.35 4.16 19.40
N ILE A 148 -11.92 3.17 18.70
CA ILE A 148 -12.00 1.79 19.15
C ILE A 148 -11.51 0.87 18.03
N SER A 149 -10.62 -0.06 18.37
CA SER A 149 -10.27 -1.16 17.46
C SER A 149 -11.48 -2.05 17.21
N LEU A 150 -11.65 -2.51 15.96
CA LEU A 150 -12.72 -3.42 15.56
C LEU A 150 -12.73 -4.74 16.37
N LYS A 151 -11.62 -5.11 17.01
CA LYS A 151 -11.52 -6.23 17.96
C LYS A 151 -12.37 -6.02 19.21
N ASN A 152 -12.52 -4.77 19.65
CA ASN A 152 -13.15 -4.37 20.89
C ASN A 152 -14.61 -3.93 20.73
N LEU A 153 -15.14 -3.92 19.50
CA LEU A 153 -16.56 -3.74 19.25
C LEU A 153 -17.35 -4.88 19.91
N ARG A 154 -18.07 -4.54 20.97
CA ARG A 154 -18.86 -5.44 21.83
C ARG A 154 -20.23 -4.81 22.08
N ALA A 155 -21.15 -5.61 22.62
CA ALA A 155 -22.51 -5.16 22.94
C ALA A 155 -22.59 -3.93 23.86
N ALA A 156 -21.57 -3.67 24.69
CA ALA A 156 -21.53 -2.50 25.58
C ALA A 156 -21.51 -1.15 24.85
N TYR A 157 -21.15 -1.13 23.57
CA TYR A 157 -21.08 0.08 22.75
C TYR A 157 -22.32 0.28 21.87
N ILE A 158 -23.35 -0.57 21.99
CA ILE A 158 -24.61 -0.40 21.25
C ILE A 158 -25.22 0.96 21.61
N GLY A 159 -25.61 1.73 20.59
CA GLY A 159 -26.17 3.06 20.74
C GLY A 159 -25.15 4.17 21.02
N LYS A 160 -23.87 3.84 21.22
CA LYS A 160 -22.81 4.81 21.49
C LYS A 160 -22.13 5.32 20.23
N LEU A 161 -21.52 6.50 20.32
CA LEU A 161 -20.69 7.08 19.26
C LEU A 161 -19.30 6.43 19.27
N VAL A 162 -18.89 5.86 18.14
CA VAL A 162 -17.58 5.21 17.99
C VAL A 162 -16.88 5.70 16.73
N THR A 163 -15.56 5.76 16.79
CA THR A 163 -14.70 6.00 15.63
C THR A 163 -13.89 4.75 15.35
N VAL A 164 -14.02 4.23 14.13
CA VAL A 164 -13.28 3.06 13.66
C VAL A 164 -12.40 3.42 12.48
N HIS A 165 -11.19 2.86 12.47
CA HIS A 165 -10.23 3.02 11.39
C HIS A 165 -10.05 1.69 10.66
N GLY A 166 -10.12 1.71 9.33
CA GLY A 166 -9.97 0.50 8.55
C GLY A 166 -9.92 0.72 7.05
N THR A 167 -9.73 -0.38 6.33
CA THR A 167 -9.73 -0.39 4.86
C THR A 167 -11.10 -0.81 4.35
N VAL A 168 -11.64 -0.10 3.35
CA VAL A 168 -12.90 -0.47 2.71
C VAL A 168 -12.69 -1.72 1.85
N VAL A 169 -13.40 -2.80 2.13
CA VAL A 169 -13.27 -4.09 1.43
C VAL A 169 -14.39 -4.31 0.40
N LYS A 170 -15.61 -3.85 0.72
CA LYS A 170 -16.78 -4.00 -0.13
C LYS A 170 -17.56 -2.70 -0.13
N VAL A 171 -17.99 -2.29 -1.33
CA VAL A 171 -18.87 -1.15 -1.54
C VAL A 171 -20.06 -1.65 -2.35
N SER A 172 -21.27 -1.41 -1.83
CA SER A 172 -22.51 -1.75 -2.54
C SER A 172 -22.92 -0.65 -3.51
N THR A 173 -23.84 -0.98 -4.42
CA THR A 173 -24.49 0.00 -5.30
C THR A 173 -25.33 0.98 -4.49
N VAL A 174 -25.42 2.22 -4.96
CA VAL A 174 -26.29 3.24 -4.37
C VAL A 174 -27.75 2.85 -4.57
N LYS A 175 -28.56 2.96 -3.52
CA LYS A 175 -29.98 2.61 -3.52
C LYS A 175 -30.80 3.75 -2.93
N PRO A 176 -31.99 4.05 -3.48
CA PRO A 176 -32.91 4.98 -2.85
C PRO A 176 -33.58 4.32 -1.64
N LEU A 177 -33.43 4.92 -0.46
CA LEU A 177 -34.14 4.55 0.77
C LEU A 177 -35.36 5.46 0.93
N VAL A 178 -36.55 4.87 1.03
CA VAL A 178 -37.80 5.63 1.23
C VAL A 178 -37.90 6.07 2.70
N THR A 179 -37.83 7.38 2.95
CA THR A 179 -37.94 7.97 4.29
C THR A 179 -39.36 8.40 4.61
N GLN A 180 -40.15 8.78 3.59
CA GLN A 180 -41.54 9.21 3.76
C GLN A 180 -42.37 8.72 2.59
N MET A 181 -43.61 8.31 2.86
CA MET A 181 -44.57 7.97 1.81
C MET A 181 -46.00 8.17 2.30
N ALA A 182 -46.87 8.64 1.41
CA ALA A 182 -48.29 8.72 1.69
C ALA A 182 -49.00 7.38 1.43
N PHE A 183 -50.02 7.13 2.23
CA PHE A 183 -50.93 6.00 2.11
C PHE A 183 -52.36 6.49 1.97
N ASP A 184 -53.02 6.07 0.90
CA ASP A 184 -54.43 6.37 0.73
C ASP A 184 -55.28 5.30 1.41
N CYS A 185 -56.23 5.74 2.22
CA CYS A 185 -57.24 4.84 2.77
C CYS A 185 -58.14 4.31 1.66
N ALA A 186 -58.34 2.98 1.60
CA ALA A 186 -59.19 2.37 0.58
C ALA A 186 -60.66 2.83 0.64
N LYS A 187 -61.15 3.31 1.79
CA LYS A 187 -62.55 3.73 2.01
C LYS A 187 -62.76 5.24 1.91
N CYS A 188 -62.03 6.04 2.68
CA CYS A 188 -62.22 7.49 2.72
C CYS A 188 -61.29 8.27 1.78
N LYS A 189 -60.33 7.60 1.11
CA LYS A 189 -59.35 8.21 0.21
C LYS A 189 -58.51 9.33 0.83
N THR A 190 -58.52 9.45 2.15
CA THR A 190 -57.63 10.36 2.87
C THR A 190 -56.20 9.85 2.76
N SER A 191 -55.29 10.72 2.34
CA SER A 191 -53.85 10.45 2.30
C SER A 191 -53.26 10.62 3.70
N ILE A 192 -52.65 9.55 4.20
CA ILE A 192 -51.97 9.50 5.50
C ILE A 192 -50.48 9.37 5.21
N THR A 193 -49.73 10.42 5.48
CA THR A 193 -48.27 10.39 5.34
C THR A 193 -47.65 9.67 6.53
N ARG A 194 -46.76 8.72 6.26
CA ARG A 194 -45.97 8.01 7.27
C ARG A 194 -44.49 8.13 6.92
N GLU A 195 -43.68 8.23 7.97
CA GLU A 195 -42.23 8.29 7.90
C GLU A 195 -41.65 6.95 8.33
N PHE A 196 -40.54 6.54 7.70
CA PHE A 196 -39.85 5.28 7.92
C PHE A 196 -38.39 5.56 8.25
N THR A 197 -38.08 5.71 9.54
CA THR A 197 -36.70 5.93 9.99
C THR A 197 -35.86 4.66 9.99
N ASP A 198 -36.48 3.50 10.24
CA ASP A 198 -35.82 2.19 10.17
C ASP A 198 -35.75 1.59 8.75
N GLY A 199 -36.26 2.28 7.73
CA GLY A 199 -36.41 1.74 6.37
C GLY A 199 -37.40 0.57 6.26
N LYS A 200 -38.06 0.18 7.37
CA LYS A 200 -39.06 -0.88 7.40
C LYS A 200 -40.40 -0.35 6.90
N PHE A 201 -40.83 -0.90 5.78
CA PHE A 201 -42.13 -0.60 5.21
C PHE A 201 -43.26 -1.13 6.12
N SER A 202 -43.84 -0.26 6.94
CA SER A 202 -45.01 -0.59 7.76
C SER A 202 -46.22 0.26 7.37
N PRO A 203 -47.23 -0.31 6.66
CA PRO A 203 -48.44 0.43 6.36
C PRO A 203 -49.27 0.71 7.63
N PRO A 204 -50.00 1.84 7.69
CA PRO A 204 -50.86 2.15 8.82
C PRO A 204 -51.96 1.10 8.98
N GLN A 205 -52.08 0.57 10.19
CA GLN A 205 -53.01 -0.54 10.51
C GLN A 205 -54.47 -0.09 10.54
N ASN A 206 -54.73 1.15 10.95
CA ASN A 206 -56.06 1.76 10.99
C ASN A 206 -55.98 3.19 10.43
N CYS A 207 -57.08 3.64 9.84
CA CYS A 207 -57.28 5.03 9.43
C CYS A 207 -58.15 5.72 10.48
N ASP A 208 -57.60 6.63 11.27
CA ASP A 208 -58.32 7.31 12.38
C ASP A 208 -58.98 8.64 11.95
N THR A 209 -58.81 9.03 10.69
CA THR A 209 -59.38 10.27 10.13
C THR A 209 -60.88 10.14 9.88
N HIS A 210 -61.66 11.13 10.36
CA HIS A 210 -63.13 11.23 10.22
C HIS A 210 -63.93 10.01 10.73
N GLY A 211 -63.47 9.34 11.80
CA GLY A 211 -64.17 8.18 12.36
C GLY A 211 -64.20 6.95 11.45
N CYS A 212 -63.35 6.92 10.42
CA CYS A 212 -63.14 5.74 9.59
C CYS A 212 -62.52 4.62 10.44
N LYS A 213 -62.79 3.35 10.11
CA LYS A 213 -62.15 2.17 10.74
C LYS A 213 -61.57 1.23 9.68
N SER A 214 -61.16 1.80 8.55
CA SER A 214 -60.55 1.01 7.47
C SER A 214 -59.19 0.49 7.94
N LYS A 215 -58.93 -0.79 7.65
CA LYS A 215 -57.66 -1.46 7.94
C LYS A 215 -56.75 -1.60 6.73
N MET A 216 -57.20 -1.10 5.58
CA MET A 216 -56.54 -1.29 4.30
C MET A 216 -56.17 0.07 3.73
N CYS A 217 -54.86 0.32 3.72
CA CYS A 217 -54.24 1.56 3.27
C CYS A 217 -53.29 1.20 2.12
N THR A 218 -53.49 1.81 0.97
CA THR A 218 -52.69 1.56 -0.24
C THR A 218 -51.57 2.58 -0.36
N PRO A 219 -50.32 2.14 -0.60
CA PRO A 219 -49.19 3.05 -0.70
C PRO A 219 -49.23 3.86 -2.01
N VAL A 220 -49.01 5.17 -1.90
CA VAL A 220 -48.92 6.09 -3.04
C VAL A 220 -47.44 6.25 -3.41
N ARG A 221 -46.95 5.40 -4.32
CA ARG A 221 -45.53 5.37 -4.70
C ARG A 221 -45.01 6.69 -5.28
N SER A 222 -45.87 7.48 -5.93
CA SER A 222 -45.50 8.79 -6.48
C SER A 222 -45.23 9.86 -5.43
N SER A 223 -45.68 9.65 -4.19
CA SER A 223 -45.45 10.55 -3.05
C SER A 223 -44.22 10.17 -2.21
N ALA A 224 -43.47 9.15 -2.64
CA ALA A 224 -42.33 8.66 -1.89
C ALA A 224 -41.19 9.70 -1.92
N HIS A 225 -40.77 10.13 -0.74
CA HIS A 225 -39.52 10.86 -0.57
C HIS A 225 -38.41 9.85 -0.30
N THR A 226 -37.31 9.96 -1.04
CA THR A 226 -36.19 9.02 -0.99
C THR A 226 -34.87 9.74 -0.74
N ILE A 227 -34.02 9.13 0.06
CA ILE A 227 -32.62 9.54 0.25
C ILE A 227 -31.69 8.48 -0.32
N ASP A 228 -30.50 8.89 -0.76
CA ASP A 228 -29.50 7.96 -1.23
C ASP A 228 -28.90 7.17 -0.05
N PHE A 229 -28.76 5.87 -0.24
CA PHE A 229 -28.29 4.92 0.76
C PHE A 229 -27.26 3.97 0.15
N GLN A 230 -26.18 3.73 0.88
CA GLN A 230 -25.12 2.83 0.45
C GLN A 230 -24.53 2.09 1.65
N LYS A 231 -24.28 0.78 1.48
CA LYS A 231 -23.56 -0.04 2.46
C LYS A 231 -22.11 -0.21 2.07
N ILE A 232 -21.21 -0.04 3.02
CA ILE A 232 -19.78 -0.36 2.90
C ILE A 232 -19.37 -1.37 3.97
N ARG A 233 -18.35 -2.19 3.67
CA ARG A 233 -17.75 -3.10 4.66
C ARG A 233 -16.32 -2.67 4.91
N VAL A 234 -16.01 -2.35 6.17
CA VAL A 234 -14.70 -1.89 6.60
C VAL A 234 -13.98 -3.02 7.34
N GLN A 235 -12.73 -3.29 6.97
CA GLN A 235 -11.86 -4.27 7.60
C GLN A 235 -10.81 -3.58 8.47
N GLU A 236 -10.49 -4.22 9.58
CA GLU A 236 -9.47 -3.74 10.50
C GLU A 236 -8.09 -3.61 9.84
N LEU A 237 -7.45 -2.48 10.08
CA LEU A 237 -6.05 -2.26 9.72
C LEU A 237 -5.17 -2.93 10.77
N GLN A 238 -4.52 -4.04 10.41
CA GLN A 238 -3.63 -4.73 11.33
C GLN A 238 -2.36 -3.91 11.57
N LYS A 239 -2.19 -3.41 12.79
CA LYS A 239 -0.88 -2.93 13.27
C LYS A 239 0.00 -4.17 13.50
N PRO A 240 1.28 -4.17 13.08
CA PRO A 240 2.14 -5.34 13.19
C PRO A 240 2.44 -5.75 14.64
N GLU A 241 2.20 -4.88 15.62
CA GLU A 241 2.25 -5.20 17.06
C GLU A 241 1.06 -6.04 17.53
N ASP A 242 -0.09 -5.90 16.85
CA ASP A 242 -1.36 -6.57 17.15
C ASP A 242 -1.61 -7.79 16.25
N HIS A 243 -0.60 -8.23 15.51
CA HIS A 243 -0.68 -9.38 14.61
C HIS A 243 -0.62 -10.69 15.41
N GLU A 244 -1.75 -11.06 16.00
CA GLU A 244 -1.99 -12.38 16.58
C GLU A 244 -2.02 -13.40 15.44
N GLU A 245 -1.02 -14.28 15.37
CA GLU A 245 -0.94 -15.34 14.35
C GLU A 245 -2.22 -16.18 14.33
N GLY A 246 -2.81 -16.36 13.15
CA GLY A 246 -4.03 -17.16 12.94
C GLY A 246 -5.35 -16.41 13.14
N ARG A 247 -5.36 -15.14 13.57
CA ARG A 247 -6.60 -14.36 13.68
C ARG A 247 -6.98 -13.70 12.37
N VAL A 248 -8.19 -14.01 11.88
CA VAL A 248 -8.79 -13.31 10.74
C VAL A 248 -9.14 -11.87 11.15
N PRO A 249 -8.73 -10.84 10.38
CA PRO A 249 -9.10 -9.45 10.66
C PRO A 249 -10.62 -9.29 10.66
N ARG A 250 -11.16 -8.57 11.67
CA ARG A 250 -12.60 -8.37 11.78
C ARG A 250 -13.10 -7.36 10.75
N THR A 251 -14.34 -7.55 10.33
CA THR A 251 -15.05 -6.63 9.44
C THR A 251 -16.31 -6.12 10.11
N VAL A 252 -16.70 -4.89 9.80
CA VAL A 252 -17.95 -4.28 10.22
C VAL A 252 -18.65 -3.68 9.00
N GLU A 253 -19.98 -3.74 8.98
CA GLU A 253 -20.78 -3.06 7.96
C GLU A 253 -21.11 -1.65 8.44
N CYS A 254 -20.88 -0.66 7.57
CA CYS A 254 -21.26 0.71 7.80
C CYS A 254 -22.31 1.14 6.76
N GLU A 255 -23.33 1.84 7.22
CA GLU A 255 -24.38 2.40 6.38
C GLU A 255 -24.11 3.90 6.17
N LEU A 256 -24.04 4.31 4.91
CA LEU A 256 -23.82 5.68 4.45
C LEU A 256 -25.14 6.23 3.91
N MET A 257 -25.44 7.48 4.23
CA MET A 257 -26.67 8.17 3.82
C MET A 257 -26.35 9.55 3.25
N GLU A 258 -27.19 10.02 2.34
CA GLU A 258 -27.15 11.39 1.78
C GLU A 258 -25.74 11.71 1.20
N ASP A 259 -25.08 12.77 1.66
CA ASP A 259 -23.76 13.23 1.18
C ASP A 259 -22.60 12.26 1.43
N LEU A 260 -22.75 11.28 2.33
CA LEU A 260 -21.69 10.30 2.59
C LEU A 260 -21.61 9.21 1.50
N VAL A 261 -22.62 9.11 0.64
CA VAL A 261 -22.66 8.12 -0.44
C VAL A 261 -21.57 8.42 -1.48
N ASP A 262 -20.94 7.38 -2.00
CA ASP A 262 -19.86 7.43 -3.00
C ASP A 262 -18.59 8.21 -2.55
N THR A 263 -18.44 8.43 -1.23
CA THR A 263 -17.26 9.11 -0.68
C THR A 263 -15.98 8.27 -0.70
N CYS A 264 -16.11 6.93 -0.76
CA CYS A 264 -15.02 5.97 -0.63
C CYS A 264 -15.07 4.86 -1.68
N ILE A 265 -13.89 4.38 -2.07
CA ILE A 265 -13.70 3.31 -3.06
C ILE A 265 -13.08 2.10 -2.36
N PRO A 266 -13.33 0.84 -2.82
CA PRO A 266 -12.63 -0.33 -2.28
C PRO A 266 -11.10 -0.15 -2.29
N GLY A 267 -10.45 -0.46 -1.16
CA GLY A 267 -9.01 -0.30 -0.94
C GLY A 267 -8.60 1.02 -0.26
N ASP A 268 -9.53 1.96 -0.09
CA ASP A 268 -9.27 3.20 0.65
C ASP A 268 -9.22 2.95 2.15
N VAL A 269 -8.30 3.64 2.83
CA VAL A 269 -8.25 3.67 4.29
C VAL A 269 -9.10 4.84 4.76
N VAL A 270 -10.13 4.51 5.50
CA VAL A 270 -11.16 5.44 5.98
C VAL A 270 -11.20 5.45 7.49
N THR A 271 -11.53 6.62 8.03
CA THR A 271 -11.96 6.79 9.41
C THR A 271 -13.45 7.01 9.39
N VAL A 272 -14.20 6.07 9.95
CA VAL A 272 -15.66 6.14 10.05
C VAL A 272 -16.03 6.46 11.48
N THR A 273 -16.67 7.61 11.69
CA THR A 273 -17.28 7.96 12.97
C THR A 273 -18.78 7.73 12.83
N GLY A 274 -19.37 6.97 13.74
CA GLY A 274 -20.77 6.58 13.62
C GLY A 274 -21.33 5.95 14.89
N ILE A 275 -22.62 5.67 14.84
CA ILE A 275 -23.38 5.10 15.97
C ILE A 275 -23.52 3.61 15.74
N ILE A 276 -23.25 2.80 16.77
CA ILE A 276 -23.44 1.36 16.65
C ILE A 276 -24.93 1.01 16.71
N GLY A 277 -25.44 0.52 15.59
CA GLY A 277 -26.78 -0.02 15.44
C GLY A 277 -26.80 -1.54 15.50
N VAL A 278 -28.01 -2.08 15.60
CA VAL A 278 -28.26 -3.53 15.68
C VAL A 278 -29.37 -3.92 14.70
N ILE A 279 -29.11 -4.89 13.82
CA ILE A 279 -30.13 -5.47 12.91
C ILE A 279 -30.40 -6.92 13.27
N ASN A 280 -31.67 -7.32 13.24
CA ASN A 280 -32.08 -8.72 13.35
C ASN A 280 -32.22 -9.34 11.96
N ASN A 281 -31.48 -10.42 11.71
CA ASN A 281 -31.33 -11.09 10.42
C ASN A 281 -32.64 -11.74 9.90
N TYR A 282 -33.65 -11.93 10.75
CA TYR A 282 -34.82 -12.73 10.39
C TYR A 282 -35.89 -11.98 9.58
N MET A 283 -35.86 -10.64 9.53
CA MET A 283 -36.89 -9.89 8.79
C MET A 283 -36.59 -9.71 7.28
N ASP A 284 -35.35 -9.94 6.85
CA ASP A 284 -34.92 -9.62 5.47
C ASP A 284 -34.71 -10.84 4.55
N ILE A 285 -34.82 -12.07 5.08
CA ILE A 285 -34.82 -13.28 4.24
C ILE A 285 -36.26 -13.56 3.78
N GLY A 286 -36.64 -12.92 2.69
CA GLY A 286 -37.86 -13.24 1.97
C GLY A 286 -37.90 -14.72 1.55
N GLY A 287 -38.76 -15.51 2.19
CA GLY A 287 -39.19 -16.81 1.67
C GLY A 287 -38.87 -18.03 2.53
N GLY A 288 -39.43 -18.11 3.74
CA GLY A 288 -39.45 -19.36 4.51
C GLY A 288 -40.57 -19.38 5.53
N LYS A 289 -41.56 -20.25 5.35
CA LYS A 289 -42.70 -20.47 6.27
C LYS A 289 -42.23 -21.18 7.57
N SER A 290 -41.32 -20.60 8.34
CA SER A 290 -40.93 -21.16 9.65
C SER A 290 -41.17 -20.13 10.75
N LYS A 291 -42.26 -20.30 11.50
CA LYS A 291 -42.61 -19.47 12.66
C LYS A 291 -41.69 -19.78 13.86
N SER A 292 -40.42 -19.41 13.82
CA SER A 292 -39.62 -19.28 15.05
C SER A 292 -39.30 -17.81 15.29
N LYS A 293 -40.19 -17.14 16.03
CA LYS A 293 -40.16 -15.69 16.28
C LYS A 293 -39.07 -15.23 17.25
N ASN A 294 -38.25 -16.13 17.81
CA ASN A 294 -37.30 -15.79 18.87
C ASN A 294 -35.92 -16.39 18.59
N GLN A 295 -35.19 -15.85 17.63
CA GLN A 295 -33.73 -15.97 17.64
C GLN A 295 -33.15 -14.62 18.07
N GLY A 296 -32.46 -14.61 19.20
CA GLY A 296 -31.84 -13.41 19.80
C GLY A 296 -30.47 -13.06 19.22
N PHE A 297 -30.19 -13.47 17.97
CA PHE A 297 -28.94 -13.15 17.30
C PHE A 297 -29.10 -11.86 16.50
N TYR A 298 -28.18 -10.94 16.77
CA TYR A 298 -28.22 -9.57 16.33
C TYR A 298 -26.88 -9.23 15.68
N TYR A 299 -26.91 -8.60 14.52
CA TYR A 299 -25.71 -8.14 13.82
C TYR A 299 -25.44 -6.68 14.16
N LEU A 300 -24.20 -6.37 14.51
CA LEU A 300 -23.74 -5.01 14.74
C LEU A 300 -23.41 -4.36 13.39
N PHE A 301 -23.88 -3.14 13.21
CA PHE A 301 -23.51 -2.28 12.07
C PHE A 301 -23.25 -0.87 12.59
N ILE A 302 -22.59 -0.04 11.79
CA ILE A 302 -22.32 1.35 12.13
C ILE A 302 -23.14 2.26 11.22
N GLU A 303 -24.02 3.05 11.81
CA GLU A 303 -24.70 4.15 11.13
C GLU A 303 -23.70 5.31 11.04
N ALA A 304 -23.16 5.57 9.83
CA ALA A 304 -22.07 6.52 9.67
C ALA A 304 -22.58 7.95 9.83
N VAL A 305 -22.05 8.65 10.83
CA VAL A 305 -22.24 10.10 10.99
C VAL A 305 -21.22 10.83 10.11
N SER A 306 -20.05 10.23 9.89
CA SER A 306 -18.97 10.89 9.19
C SER A 306 -17.94 9.92 8.63
N VAL A 307 -17.43 10.21 7.43
CA VAL A 307 -16.38 9.41 6.77
C VAL A 307 -15.25 10.32 6.32
N LYS A 308 -14.04 10.10 6.84
CA LYS A 308 -12.80 10.75 6.37
C LYS A 308 -11.96 9.77 5.56
N ASN A 309 -11.72 10.09 4.30
CA ASN A 309 -10.83 9.33 3.43
C ASN A 309 -9.41 9.91 3.49
N SER A 310 -8.43 9.08 3.86
CA SER A 310 -7.02 9.46 3.96
C SER A 310 -6.37 9.91 2.64
N LYS A 311 -6.89 9.49 1.47
CA LYS A 311 -6.27 9.80 0.16
C LYS A 311 -6.62 11.17 -0.41
N LYS A 312 -7.84 11.69 -0.18
CA LYS A 312 -8.35 12.91 -0.83
C LYS A 312 -7.63 14.20 -0.41
N GLN A 313 -7.00 14.25 0.78
CA GLN A 313 -6.22 15.42 1.22
C GLN A 313 -4.91 15.59 0.42
N SER A 314 -4.27 14.51 -0.02
CA SER A 314 -3.02 14.59 -0.80
C SER A 314 -3.14 15.24 -2.18
N ALA A 315 -4.36 15.37 -2.72
CA ALA A 315 -4.60 15.87 -4.06
C ALA A 315 -4.98 17.36 -4.11
N PHE A 316 -5.52 17.92 -3.03
CA PHE A 316 -6.05 19.30 -3.00
C PHE A 316 -5.09 20.34 -2.41
N GLU A 317 -4.00 19.96 -1.74
CA GLU A 317 -3.01 20.92 -1.20
C GLU A 317 -1.96 21.41 -2.22
N ASN A 318 -2.14 21.16 -3.53
CA ASN A 318 -1.20 21.60 -4.58
C ASN A 318 -1.74 22.73 -5.48
N SER A 319 -2.69 23.54 -5.00
CA SER A 319 -3.08 24.78 -5.65
C SER A 319 -2.92 25.96 -4.69
N GLU A 320 -1.83 26.70 -4.88
CA GLU A 320 -1.62 28.13 -4.62
C GLU A 320 -2.45 28.77 -3.48
N ASP A 321 -1.84 28.86 -2.29
CA ASP A 321 -1.85 30.10 -1.51
C ASP A 321 -0.67 30.16 -0.54
N ALA A 322 0.31 31.00 -0.88
CA ALA A 322 1.43 31.33 -0.03
C ALA A 322 1.03 32.49 0.92
N GLY A 323 0.54 32.14 2.11
CA GLY A 323 0.48 33.10 3.22
C GLY A 323 -0.59 32.84 4.25
N SER A 324 -0.33 31.97 5.23
CA SER A 324 -0.50 32.23 6.68
C SER A 324 -0.54 30.93 7.49
N GLY A 325 0.37 30.83 8.47
CA GLY A 325 0.11 30.22 9.79
C GLY A 325 -0.31 28.74 9.87
N VAL A 326 0.68 27.89 10.11
CA VAL A 326 0.65 26.60 10.84
C VAL A 326 -0.68 26.32 11.58
N GLN A 327 -1.48 25.36 11.06
CA GLN A 327 -2.25 24.39 11.85
C GLN A 327 -2.42 23.09 11.05
N SER A 328 -1.39 22.25 11.10
CA SER A 328 -1.44 20.84 10.71
C SER A 328 -2.24 20.06 11.75
N ALA A 329 -3.46 19.61 11.41
CA ALA A 329 -4.28 18.73 12.23
C ALA A 329 -4.47 17.37 11.54
N ASP A 330 -3.70 16.40 12.04
CA ASP A 330 -3.93 14.94 12.08
C ASP A 330 -4.42 14.22 10.81
N VAL A 331 -3.44 13.85 9.97
CA VAL A 331 -3.55 12.73 9.02
C VAL A 331 -3.41 11.42 9.80
N GLY A 332 -4.50 10.65 9.90
CA GLY A 332 -4.65 9.48 10.78
C GLY A 332 -3.47 8.50 10.86
N ASP A 333 -3.00 8.31 12.10
CA ASP A 333 -2.33 7.18 12.79
C ASP A 333 -1.17 6.40 12.15
N LEU A 334 -1.05 6.33 10.82
CA LEU A 334 0.12 5.77 10.11
C LEU A 334 1.04 6.87 9.53
N TYR A 335 0.49 8.05 9.26
CA TYR A 335 1.20 9.23 8.77
C TYR A 335 1.12 10.42 9.75
N SER A 336 0.55 10.21 10.94
CA SER A 336 0.63 11.17 12.04
C SER A 336 1.99 11.02 12.72
N PHE A 337 2.80 12.07 12.67
CA PHE A 337 4.09 12.10 13.34
C PHE A 337 3.95 12.76 14.69
N SER A 338 4.29 12.06 15.77
CA SER A 338 4.42 12.73 17.06
C SER A 338 5.65 13.62 17.03
N GLN A 339 5.68 14.65 17.88
CA GLN A 339 6.83 15.54 17.99
C GLN A 339 8.13 14.78 18.30
N ARG A 340 8.04 13.69 19.09
CA ARG A 340 9.18 12.80 19.38
C ARG A 340 9.69 12.05 18.15
N ASP A 341 8.79 11.63 17.26
CA ASP A 341 9.17 10.93 16.02
C ASP A 341 9.93 11.87 15.07
N LEU A 342 9.47 13.13 14.94
CA LEU A 342 10.13 14.14 14.12
C LEU A 342 11.50 14.51 14.69
N GLU A 343 11.61 14.70 16.01
CA GLU A 343 12.89 14.92 16.68
C GLU A 343 13.87 13.77 16.45
N PHE A 344 13.38 12.52 16.48
CA PHE A 344 14.21 11.35 16.16
C PHE A 344 14.71 11.40 14.73
N ILE A 345 13.85 11.67 13.74
CA ILE A 345 14.23 11.72 12.32
C ILE A 345 15.31 12.78 12.06
N VAL A 346 15.14 13.98 12.64
CA VAL A 346 16.10 15.07 12.48
C VAL A 346 17.44 14.71 13.14
N LYS A 347 17.42 14.29 14.41
CA LYS A 347 18.64 13.90 15.14
C LYS A 347 19.39 12.75 14.44
N PHE A 348 18.64 11.76 13.96
CA PHE A 348 19.21 10.61 13.26
C PHE A 348 19.93 11.02 11.98
N ASN A 349 19.34 11.94 11.20
CA ASN A 349 19.95 12.45 9.98
C ASN A 349 21.17 13.36 10.27
N GLU A 350 21.14 14.15 11.35
CA GLU A 350 22.27 14.99 11.77
C GLU A 350 23.46 14.16 12.27
N GLU A 351 23.21 13.13 13.07
CA GLU A 351 24.25 12.29 13.67
C GLU A 351 24.93 11.37 12.65
N TYR A 352 24.17 10.84 11.69
CA TYR A 352 24.63 9.80 10.76
C TYR A 352 24.59 10.22 9.30
N GLY A 353 24.50 11.51 8.98
CA GLY A 353 24.17 11.99 7.63
C GLY A 353 24.89 11.32 6.45
N SER A 354 26.19 11.01 6.57
CA SER A 354 26.92 10.31 5.49
C SER A 354 26.75 8.78 5.47
N ASP A 355 26.33 8.16 6.58
CA ASP A 355 26.20 6.71 6.76
C ASP A 355 24.74 6.25 6.97
N THR A 356 23.78 7.16 6.76
CA THR A 356 22.34 6.94 7.00
C THR A 356 21.82 5.74 6.21
N PHE A 357 22.14 5.68 4.91
CA PHE A 357 21.78 4.57 4.04
C PHE A 357 22.25 3.22 4.55
N ARG A 358 23.49 3.15 5.04
CA ARG A 358 24.08 1.93 5.54
C ARG A 358 23.44 1.46 6.84
N ARG A 359 23.19 2.39 7.77
CA ARG A 359 22.51 2.08 9.02
C ARG A 359 21.09 1.56 8.80
N ILE A 360 20.36 2.22 7.90
CA ILE A 360 19.02 1.79 7.50
C ILE A 360 19.09 0.39 6.87
N LEU A 361 20.03 0.16 5.95
CA LEU A 361 20.21 -1.11 5.25
C LEU A 361 20.41 -2.30 6.19
N HIS A 362 21.26 -2.16 7.20
CA HIS A 362 21.48 -3.22 8.20
C HIS A 362 20.33 -3.34 9.21
N SER A 363 19.52 -2.29 9.36
CA SER A 363 18.31 -2.31 10.19
C SER A 363 17.11 -2.96 9.49
N VAL A 364 17.09 -3.04 8.14
CA VAL A 364 15.96 -3.64 7.40
C VAL A 364 15.79 -5.12 7.72
N CYS A 365 16.89 -5.86 7.79
CA CYS A 365 16.86 -7.28 8.14
C CYS A 365 18.15 -7.64 8.89
N PRO A 366 18.16 -7.51 10.23
CA PRO A 366 19.34 -7.82 11.04
C PRO A 366 19.54 -9.34 11.21
N SER A 367 18.51 -10.16 10.97
CA SER A 367 18.60 -11.62 11.12
C SER A 367 19.43 -12.30 10.02
N ILE A 368 19.49 -11.71 8.83
CA ILE A 368 20.24 -12.27 7.69
C ILE A 368 21.60 -11.60 7.62
N TYR A 369 22.67 -12.40 7.61
CA TYR A 369 24.03 -11.90 7.38
C TYR A 369 24.30 -11.69 5.88
N GLY A 370 25.08 -10.66 5.53
CA GLY A 370 25.51 -10.39 4.16
C GLY A 370 24.41 -9.86 3.23
N HIS A 371 24.54 -10.18 1.93
CA HIS A 371 23.67 -9.75 0.83
C HIS A 371 23.40 -8.23 0.81
N GLU A 372 24.44 -7.42 1.03
CA GLU A 372 24.30 -5.97 1.24
C GLU A 372 23.69 -5.29 0.01
N ILE A 373 24.05 -5.70 -1.19
CA ILE A 373 23.50 -5.13 -2.44
C ILE A 373 22.01 -5.48 -2.62
N VAL A 374 21.59 -6.69 -2.22
CA VAL A 374 20.17 -7.08 -2.28
C VAL A 374 19.38 -6.27 -1.25
N LYS A 375 19.89 -6.12 -0.03
CA LYS A 375 19.29 -5.26 1.00
C LYS A 375 19.23 -3.80 0.55
N ALA A 376 20.25 -3.30 -0.16
CA ALA A 376 20.25 -1.97 -0.76
C ALA A 376 19.11 -1.83 -1.77
N GLY A 377 18.93 -2.78 -2.68
CA GLY A 377 17.83 -2.77 -3.65
C GLY A 377 16.44 -2.81 -3.00
N ILE A 378 16.24 -3.67 -1.99
CA ILE A 378 15.00 -3.71 -1.20
C ILE A 378 14.77 -2.38 -0.50
N THR A 379 15.80 -1.81 0.14
CA THR A 379 15.72 -0.51 0.83
C THR A 379 15.27 0.57 -0.14
N LEU A 380 15.90 0.68 -1.32
CA LEU A 380 15.48 1.65 -2.35
C LEU A 380 14.02 1.43 -2.80
N SER A 381 13.55 0.18 -2.87
CA SER A 381 12.15 -0.14 -3.17
C SER A 381 11.17 0.32 -2.08
N LEU A 382 11.54 0.22 -0.79
CA LEU A 382 10.72 0.73 0.32
C LEU A 382 10.47 2.25 0.22
N PHE A 383 11.50 3.03 -0.12
CA PHE A 383 11.41 4.49 -0.25
C PHE A 383 10.80 4.95 -1.59
N GLY A 384 11.05 4.21 -2.68
CA GLY A 384 10.55 4.51 -4.02
C GLY A 384 11.05 5.84 -4.61
N GLY A 385 10.78 6.06 -5.90
CA GLY A 385 11.07 7.32 -6.60
C GLY A 385 9.97 8.37 -6.44
N VAL A 386 10.14 9.52 -7.10
CA VAL A 386 9.17 10.62 -7.07
C VAL A 386 8.09 10.39 -8.12
N ARG A 387 6.83 10.41 -7.69
CA ARG A 387 5.70 10.36 -8.62
C ARG A 387 5.48 11.74 -9.24
N LYS A 388 5.58 11.82 -10.57
CA LYS A 388 5.25 13.04 -11.31
C LYS A 388 3.79 12.99 -11.74
N HIS A 389 2.95 13.68 -10.97
CA HIS A 389 1.62 14.05 -11.43
C HIS A 389 1.78 15.17 -12.44
N SER A 390 1.59 14.86 -13.71
CA SER A 390 1.46 15.95 -14.67
C SER A 390 0.12 16.62 -14.46
N MET A 391 0.13 17.91 -14.10
CA MET A 391 -1.07 18.76 -14.10
C MET A 391 -1.71 18.87 -15.49
N ASP A 392 -0.95 18.53 -16.52
CA ASP A 392 -1.36 18.54 -17.92
C ASP A 392 -2.19 17.29 -18.25
N ARG A 393 -3.47 17.47 -18.61
CA ARG A 393 -4.43 16.37 -18.90
C ARG A 393 -3.97 15.37 -19.97
N ASN A 394 -3.00 15.75 -20.82
CA ASN A 394 -2.50 14.93 -21.92
C ASN A 394 -1.20 14.16 -21.63
N LYS A 395 -0.59 14.33 -20.45
CA LYS A 395 0.65 13.60 -20.12
C LYS A 395 0.35 12.36 -19.31
N VAL A 396 0.84 11.22 -19.81
CA VAL A 396 0.75 9.92 -19.14
C VAL A 396 1.45 10.01 -17.78
N PRO A 397 0.82 9.57 -16.68
CA PRO A 397 1.45 9.57 -15.37
C PRO A 397 2.67 8.66 -15.36
N VAL A 398 3.80 9.18 -14.88
CA VAL A 398 5.04 8.40 -14.78
C VAL A 398 5.09 7.71 -13.42
N ARG A 399 5.20 6.38 -13.43
CA ARG A 399 5.38 5.55 -12.23
C ARG A 399 6.64 5.96 -11.47
N GLY A 400 6.53 6.10 -10.15
CA GLY A 400 7.67 6.30 -9.23
C GLY A 400 8.13 5.03 -8.50
N ASP A 401 7.29 3.99 -8.46
CA ASP A 401 7.56 2.74 -7.74
C ASP A 401 8.68 1.91 -8.37
N ILE A 402 9.47 1.23 -7.53
CA ILE A 402 10.61 0.40 -7.93
C ILE A 402 10.27 -1.06 -7.63
N HIS A 403 10.37 -1.90 -8.65
CA HIS A 403 10.10 -3.34 -8.55
C HIS A 403 11.41 -4.13 -8.51
N VAL A 404 11.48 -5.08 -7.59
CA VAL A 404 12.67 -5.90 -7.35
C VAL A 404 12.28 -7.36 -7.40
N ILE A 405 13.08 -8.19 -8.07
CA ILE A 405 12.95 -9.64 -8.01
C ILE A 405 14.27 -10.25 -7.52
N ILE A 406 14.16 -11.20 -6.59
CA ILE A 406 15.27 -11.95 -6.03
C ILE A 406 15.12 -13.40 -6.48
N VAL A 407 16.09 -13.85 -7.25
CA VAL A 407 16.16 -15.20 -7.79
C VAL A 407 17.30 -15.90 -7.09
N GLY A 408 17.13 -17.13 -6.66
CA GLY A 408 18.27 -17.89 -6.18
C GLY A 408 17.93 -19.29 -5.74
N ASP A 409 18.93 -19.99 -5.23
CA ASP A 409 18.76 -21.34 -4.70
C ASP A 409 17.96 -21.30 -3.37
N PRO A 410 17.23 -22.36 -3.00
CA PRO A 410 16.51 -22.43 -1.74
C PRO A 410 17.49 -22.39 -0.55
N GLY A 411 17.06 -21.82 0.58
CA GLY A 411 17.89 -21.72 1.80
C GLY A 411 18.63 -20.39 1.98
N LEU A 412 18.68 -19.52 0.97
CA LEU A 412 19.38 -18.22 1.03
C LEU A 412 18.60 -17.08 1.71
N GLY A 413 17.64 -17.38 2.61
CA GLY A 413 16.91 -16.37 3.38
C GLY A 413 15.95 -15.44 2.60
N LYS A 414 15.63 -15.73 1.33
CA LYS A 414 14.81 -14.86 0.46
C LYS A 414 13.42 -14.55 1.04
N SER A 415 12.71 -15.56 1.53
CA SER A 415 11.37 -15.38 2.14
C SER A 415 11.43 -14.51 3.39
N GLN A 416 12.50 -14.63 4.19
CA GLN A 416 12.69 -13.82 5.38
C GLN A 416 13.04 -12.36 5.04
N LEU A 417 13.78 -12.11 3.95
CA LEU A 417 13.95 -10.74 3.42
C LEU A 417 12.62 -10.11 3.02
N LEU A 418 11.74 -10.88 2.35
CA LEU A 418 10.41 -10.40 1.95
C LEU A 418 9.52 -10.08 3.16
N GLN A 419 9.51 -10.95 4.17
CA GLN A 419 8.75 -10.73 5.40
C GLN A 419 9.24 -9.52 6.19
N ALA A 420 10.56 -9.30 6.23
CA ALA A 420 11.14 -8.11 6.85
C ALA A 420 10.72 -6.83 6.08
N ALA A 421 10.77 -6.86 4.75
CA ALA A 421 10.35 -5.74 3.92
C ALA A 421 8.86 -5.41 4.07
N SER A 422 7.98 -6.43 4.16
CA SER A 422 6.55 -6.20 4.40
C SER A 422 6.28 -5.65 5.80
N ALA A 423 7.04 -6.08 6.81
CA ALA A 423 6.90 -5.56 8.17
C ALA A 423 7.34 -4.09 8.28
N ILE A 424 8.38 -3.67 7.56
CA ILE A 424 8.90 -2.29 7.62
C ILE A 424 8.06 -1.32 6.79
N SER A 425 7.48 -1.78 5.69
CA SER A 425 6.62 -0.94 4.85
C SER A 425 5.38 -0.46 5.62
N PRO A 426 4.96 0.82 5.50
CA PRO A 426 3.74 1.32 6.15
C PRO A 426 2.47 0.62 5.66
N ARG A 427 2.49 0.09 4.43
CA ARG A 427 1.44 -0.74 3.84
C ARG A 427 2.08 -1.94 3.15
N GLY A 428 2.65 -2.84 3.95
CA GLY A 428 3.27 -4.07 3.46
C GLY A 428 2.31 -5.24 3.49
N ILE A 429 2.17 -5.95 2.38
CA ILE A 429 1.38 -7.20 2.31
C ILE A 429 2.29 -8.31 1.82
N TYR A 430 2.31 -9.40 2.57
CA TYR A 430 3.04 -10.61 2.21
C TYR A 430 2.10 -11.68 1.66
N VAL A 431 2.51 -12.27 0.55
CA VAL A 431 1.71 -13.22 -0.21
C VAL A 431 2.59 -14.37 -0.69
N CYS A 432 2.08 -15.59 -0.64
CA CYS A 432 2.72 -16.75 -1.26
C CYS A 432 2.05 -17.08 -2.59
N GLY A 433 2.84 -17.25 -3.66
CA GLY A 433 2.37 -17.51 -5.02
C GLY A 433 1.43 -18.71 -5.12
N ASN A 434 1.73 -19.82 -4.44
CA ASN A 434 0.89 -21.03 -4.44
C ASN A 434 -0.50 -20.81 -3.82
N ALA A 435 -0.59 -19.94 -2.82
CA ALA A 435 -1.83 -19.71 -2.08
C ALA A 435 -2.72 -18.65 -2.75
N THR A 436 -2.24 -18.01 -3.82
CA THR A 436 -2.96 -16.90 -4.46
C THR A 436 -3.47 -17.20 -5.84
N THR A 437 -4.67 -16.68 -6.08
CA THR A 437 -5.33 -16.70 -7.38
C THR A 437 -5.38 -15.28 -7.94
N LYS A 438 -5.71 -15.15 -9.23
CA LYS A 438 -5.97 -13.85 -9.86
C LYS A 438 -6.92 -12.97 -9.03
N ALA A 439 -7.98 -13.54 -8.47
CA ALA A 439 -8.93 -12.83 -7.61
C ALA A 439 -8.29 -12.39 -6.27
N GLY A 440 -7.41 -13.20 -5.68
CA GLY A 440 -6.68 -12.87 -4.46
C GLY A 440 -5.59 -11.80 -4.64
N LEU A 441 -5.10 -11.59 -5.86
CA LEU A 441 -4.15 -10.51 -6.19
C LEU A 441 -4.84 -9.22 -6.62
N THR A 442 -5.93 -9.34 -7.40
CA THR A 442 -6.64 -8.21 -8.01
C THR A 442 -7.91 -7.85 -7.26
N VAL A 443 -9.09 -8.09 -7.84
CA VAL A 443 -10.39 -7.89 -7.20
C VAL A 443 -11.35 -8.96 -7.66
N ALA A 444 -12.16 -9.46 -6.74
CA ALA A 444 -13.27 -10.33 -7.05
C ALA A 444 -14.58 -9.54 -7.17
N VAL A 445 -15.48 -10.02 -8.02
CA VAL A 445 -16.86 -9.55 -8.06
C VAL A 445 -17.69 -10.65 -7.45
N VAL A 446 -18.35 -10.37 -6.33
CA VAL A 446 -19.17 -11.32 -5.60
C VAL A 446 -20.61 -10.86 -5.65
N LYS A 447 -21.52 -11.82 -5.84
CA LYS A 447 -22.95 -11.57 -5.76
C LYS A 447 -23.37 -11.55 -4.30
N ASP A 448 -23.93 -10.43 -3.86
CA ASP A 448 -24.42 -10.27 -2.52
C ASP A 448 -25.66 -11.14 -2.28
N SER A 449 -25.66 -11.96 -1.23
CA SER A 449 -26.75 -12.92 -0.98
C SER A 449 -28.03 -12.25 -0.49
N MET A 450 -27.90 -11.11 0.18
CA MET A 450 -29.05 -10.35 0.70
C MET A 450 -29.75 -9.58 -0.43
N THR A 451 -28.97 -8.95 -1.31
CA THR A 451 -29.52 -8.03 -2.32
C THR A 451 -29.60 -8.61 -3.72
N ASN A 452 -29.00 -9.79 -3.97
CA ASN A 452 -28.80 -10.37 -5.30
C ASN A 452 -28.02 -9.47 -6.29
N ASP A 453 -27.44 -8.36 -5.84
CA ASP A 453 -26.64 -7.47 -6.68
C ASP A 453 -25.18 -7.91 -6.71
N TYR A 454 -24.48 -7.58 -7.79
CA TYR A 454 -23.02 -7.76 -7.87
C TYR A 454 -22.32 -6.59 -7.19
N ALA A 455 -21.37 -6.89 -6.31
CA ALA A 455 -20.53 -5.91 -5.66
C ALA A 455 -19.05 -6.32 -5.79
N PHE A 456 -18.16 -5.34 -5.75
CA PHE A 456 -16.73 -5.61 -5.63
C PHE A 456 -16.44 -6.10 -4.22
N GLU A 457 -15.85 -7.29 -4.11
CA GLU A 457 -15.51 -7.91 -2.83
C GLU A 457 -14.09 -8.45 -2.88
N ALA A 458 -13.38 -8.26 -1.76
CA ALA A 458 -11.96 -8.52 -1.60
C ALA A 458 -11.10 -7.69 -2.57
N ALA A 459 -10.61 -6.55 -2.05
CA ALA A 459 -9.39 -5.94 -2.52
C ALA A 459 -8.28 -6.99 -2.37
N GLY A 460 -7.83 -7.53 -3.49
CA GLY A 460 -6.69 -8.43 -3.54
C GLY A 460 -5.44 -7.72 -3.04
N ALA A 461 -4.40 -8.51 -2.78
CA ALA A 461 -3.20 -8.05 -2.12
C ALA A 461 -2.57 -6.79 -2.74
N MET A 462 -2.68 -6.61 -4.06
CA MET A 462 -2.13 -5.43 -4.73
C MET A 462 -2.95 -4.15 -4.48
N VAL A 463 -4.28 -4.26 -4.41
CA VAL A 463 -5.15 -3.11 -4.17
C VAL A 463 -5.07 -2.67 -2.70
N LEU A 464 -4.98 -3.64 -1.78
CA LEU A 464 -4.78 -3.35 -0.36
C LEU A 464 -3.40 -2.73 -0.08
N ALA A 465 -2.37 -3.12 -0.83
CA ALA A 465 -1.02 -2.56 -0.70
C ALA A 465 -0.86 -1.18 -1.38
N ASP A 466 -1.91 -0.56 -1.96
CA ASP A 466 -1.83 0.75 -2.66
C ASP A 466 -1.09 1.80 -1.82
N GLY A 467 -0.01 2.35 -2.37
CA GLY A 467 0.89 3.30 -1.70
C GLY A 467 2.01 2.67 -0.87
N GLY A 468 2.16 1.34 -0.87
CA GLY A 468 3.16 0.60 -0.12
C GLY A 468 3.88 -0.48 -0.95
N VAL A 469 4.01 -1.67 -0.37
CA VAL A 469 4.83 -2.76 -0.92
C VAL A 469 4.04 -4.07 -0.89
N CYS A 470 4.04 -4.77 -2.03
CA CYS A 470 3.47 -6.11 -2.15
C CYS A 470 4.63 -7.11 -2.30
N CYS A 471 4.87 -7.91 -1.26
CA CYS A 471 5.88 -8.95 -1.24
C CYS A 471 5.26 -10.28 -1.71
N ILE A 472 5.84 -10.88 -2.75
CA ILE A 472 5.35 -12.14 -3.34
C ILE A 472 6.45 -13.19 -3.28
N ASP A 473 6.24 -14.23 -2.47
CA ASP A 473 7.12 -15.40 -2.43
C ASP A 473 6.67 -16.46 -3.44
N GLU A 474 7.58 -17.35 -3.83
CA GLU A 474 7.35 -18.40 -4.82
C GLU A 474 6.74 -17.87 -6.13
N PHE A 475 7.29 -16.76 -6.61
CA PHE A 475 6.83 -16.08 -7.82
C PHE A 475 6.91 -16.98 -9.06
N ASP A 476 7.73 -18.03 -9.07
CA ASP A 476 7.78 -19.02 -10.15
C ASP A 476 6.51 -19.88 -10.27
N LYS A 477 5.66 -19.92 -9.23
CA LYS A 477 4.47 -20.78 -9.19
C LYS A 477 3.19 -20.13 -9.72
N MET A 478 3.17 -18.81 -9.89
CA MET A 478 1.96 -18.02 -10.23
C MET A 478 1.80 -17.75 -11.75
N THR A 479 2.05 -18.77 -12.57
CA THR A 479 2.14 -18.61 -14.03
C THR A 479 0.87 -18.10 -14.71
N ASN A 480 -0.32 -18.35 -14.14
CA ASN A 480 -1.61 -17.93 -14.72
C ASN A 480 -1.95 -16.47 -14.38
N GLU A 481 -1.33 -15.93 -13.33
CA GLU A 481 -1.61 -14.63 -12.74
C GLU A 481 -0.76 -13.50 -13.35
N HIS A 482 0.28 -13.84 -14.14
CA HIS A 482 1.21 -12.87 -14.71
C HIS A 482 0.54 -11.76 -15.50
N GLN A 483 -0.56 -12.03 -16.23
CA GLN A 483 -1.25 -11.00 -17.00
C GLN A 483 -1.79 -9.87 -16.10
N ALA A 484 -2.33 -10.23 -14.94
CA ALA A 484 -2.84 -9.27 -13.98
C ALA A 484 -1.69 -8.44 -13.35
N LEU A 485 -0.57 -9.10 -13.04
CA LEU A 485 0.62 -8.43 -12.54
C LEU A 485 1.22 -7.48 -13.57
N LEU A 486 1.26 -7.86 -14.85
CA LEU A 486 1.74 -6.99 -15.92
C LEU A 486 0.94 -5.68 -15.89
N GLU A 487 -0.38 -5.76 -16.01
CA GLU A 487 -1.26 -4.59 -15.98
C GLU A 487 -0.97 -3.68 -14.77
N ALA A 488 -0.99 -4.26 -13.57
CA ALA A 488 -0.77 -3.53 -12.32
C ALA A 488 0.63 -2.91 -12.21
N MET A 489 1.69 -3.64 -12.57
CA MET A 489 3.07 -3.12 -12.50
C MET A 489 3.30 -1.97 -13.49
N GLU A 490 2.65 -1.97 -14.65
CA GLU A 490 2.86 -0.94 -15.68
C GLU A 490 1.99 0.28 -15.48
N GLN A 491 0.69 0.06 -15.33
CA GLN A 491 -0.30 1.14 -15.29
C GLN A 491 -0.57 1.63 -13.86
N GLN A 492 -0.06 0.92 -12.85
CA GLN A 492 -0.38 1.15 -11.43
C GLN A 492 -1.89 1.11 -11.14
N CYS A 493 -2.64 0.38 -11.97
CA CYS A 493 -4.07 0.18 -11.83
C CYS A 493 -4.45 -1.23 -12.28
N VAL A 494 -5.61 -1.67 -11.80
CA VAL A 494 -6.21 -2.96 -12.14
C VAL A 494 -7.60 -2.67 -12.68
N SER A 495 -7.82 -2.99 -13.95
CA SER A 495 -9.14 -2.90 -14.58
C SER A 495 -9.92 -4.19 -14.41
N VAL A 496 -11.17 -4.07 -13.97
CA VAL A 496 -12.08 -5.20 -13.82
C VAL A 496 -13.36 -4.88 -14.59
N ALA A 497 -13.65 -5.72 -15.57
CA ALA A 497 -14.89 -5.72 -16.34
C ALA A 497 -15.58 -7.08 -16.18
N LYS A 498 -16.49 -7.21 -15.21
CA LYS A 498 -17.20 -8.47 -14.89
C LYS A 498 -18.63 -8.20 -14.44
N ALA A 499 -19.56 -9.07 -14.82
CA ALA A 499 -20.98 -8.99 -14.42
C ALA A 499 -21.63 -7.61 -14.66
N GLY A 500 -21.26 -6.93 -15.75
CA GLY A 500 -21.74 -5.59 -16.09
C GLY A 500 -21.07 -4.44 -15.31
N LEU A 501 -20.21 -4.75 -14.33
CA LEU A 501 -19.42 -3.77 -13.61
C LEU A 501 -18.10 -3.53 -14.35
N VAL A 502 -17.81 -2.26 -14.63
CA VAL A 502 -16.53 -1.81 -15.20
C VAL A 502 -15.93 -0.79 -14.24
N ALA A 503 -14.78 -1.13 -13.65
CA ALA A 503 -14.05 -0.24 -12.77
C ALA A 503 -12.54 -0.36 -12.98
N SER A 504 -11.83 0.73 -12.70
CA SER A 504 -10.36 0.75 -12.62
C SER A 504 -9.98 1.11 -11.19
N LEU A 505 -9.25 0.21 -10.52
CA LEU A 505 -8.85 0.37 -9.14
C LEU A 505 -7.35 0.67 -9.07
N SER A 506 -6.98 1.60 -8.21
CA SER A 506 -5.57 1.97 -8.00
C SER A 506 -4.80 0.84 -7.33
N ALA A 507 -3.63 0.51 -7.87
CA ALA A 507 -2.70 -0.48 -7.34
C ALA A 507 -1.26 0.05 -7.41
N ARG A 508 -1.02 1.25 -6.88
CA ARG A 508 0.28 1.94 -6.87
C ARG A 508 1.20 1.30 -5.83
N THR A 509 1.71 0.12 -6.15
CA THR A 509 2.46 -0.71 -5.21
C THR A 509 3.80 -1.08 -5.79
N SER A 510 4.82 -1.08 -4.93
CA SER A 510 6.12 -1.66 -5.30
C SER A 510 6.06 -3.18 -5.10
N VAL A 511 6.29 -3.94 -6.17
CA VAL A 511 6.35 -5.40 -6.11
C VAL A 511 7.77 -5.85 -5.78
N ILE A 512 7.93 -6.58 -4.68
CA ILE A 512 9.17 -7.28 -4.32
C ILE A 512 8.89 -8.77 -4.39
N ALA A 513 9.51 -9.46 -5.34
CA ALA A 513 9.25 -10.87 -5.61
C ALA A 513 10.45 -11.74 -5.26
N ALA A 514 10.22 -12.94 -4.76
CA ALA A 514 11.23 -13.99 -4.66
C ALA A 514 10.83 -15.17 -5.55
N ALA A 515 11.80 -15.70 -6.30
CA ALA A 515 11.60 -16.83 -7.20
C ALA A 515 12.71 -17.86 -7.02
N ASN A 516 12.36 -19.13 -7.24
CA ASN A 516 13.33 -20.22 -7.29
C ASN A 516 13.58 -20.65 -8.74
N PRO A 517 14.82 -21.02 -9.10
CA PRO A 517 15.12 -21.55 -10.42
C PRO A 517 14.47 -22.91 -10.63
N VAL A 518 14.18 -23.23 -11.90
CA VAL A 518 13.61 -24.50 -12.32
C VAL A 518 14.58 -25.63 -11.99
N GLY A 519 14.17 -26.53 -11.10
CA GLY A 519 14.99 -27.65 -10.63
C GLY A 519 15.76 -27.38 -9.33
N GLY A 520 15.53 -26.24 -8.68
CA GLY A 520 16.07 -25.92 -7.35
C GLY A 520 17.49 -25.35 -7.36
N HIS A 521 18.22 -25.42 -8.47
CA HIS A 521 19.55 -24.85 -8.61
C HIS A 521 19.66 -24.00 -9.87
N TYR A 522 20.31 -22.85 -9.76
CA TYR A 522 20.52 -21.94 -10.88
C TYR A 522 21.60 -22.47 -11.83
N ASN A 523 21.23 -22.75 -13.08
CA ASN A 523 22.18 -23.22 -14.08
C ASN A 523 22.75 -22.05 -14.89
N ARG A 524 24.04 -21.76 -14.71
CA ARG A 524 24.75 -20.67 -15.42
C ARG A 524 24.87 -20.89 -16.93
N ALA A 525 24.69 -22.13 -17.43
CA ALA A 525 24.67 -22.42 -18.85
C ALA A 525 23.34 -22.04 -19.53
N LYS A 526 22.26 -21.86 -18.76
CA LYS A 526 20.94 -21.45 -19.25
C LYS A 526 20.74 -19.95 -19.05
N THR A 527 19.87 -19.35 -19.86
CA THR A 527 19.50 -17.95 -19.68
C THR A 527 18.63 -17.76 -18.43
N VAL A 528 18.59 -16.53 -17.88
CA VAL A 528 17.71 -16.20 -16.74
C VAL A 528 16.24 -16.55 -17.03
N ASN A 529 15.78 -16.29 -18.26
CA ASN A 529 14.40 -16.57 -18.69
C ASN A 529 14.09 -18.08 -18.63
N GLU A 530 15.02 -18.91 -19.10
CA GLU A 530 14.89 -20.37 -19.07
C GLU A 530 14.99 -20.94 -17.66
N ASN A 531 15.88 -20.37 -16.83
CA ASN A 531 16.01 -20.74 -15.42
C ASN A 531 14.76 -20.43 -14.61
N LEU A 532 13.95 -19.43 -14.98
CA LEU A 532 12.76 -19.01 -14.22
C LEU A 532 11.42 -19.44 -14.82
N LYS A 533 11.39 -19.92 -16.07
CA LYS A 533 10.14 -20.20 -16.81
C LYS A 533 9.21 -18.98 -16.91
N MET A 534 9.78 -17.78 -17.01
CA MET A 534 9.03 -16.51 -17.11
C MET A 534 9.23 -15.84 -18.47
N SER A 535 8.26 -15.02 -18.89
CA SER A 535 8.39 -14.25 -20.12
C SER A 535 9.39 -13.10 -19.95
N ALA A 536 10.17 -12.82 -21.01
CA ALA A 536 11.08 -11.67 -21.04
C ALA A 536 10.35 -10.33 -20.83
N ALA A 537 9.08 -10.25 -21.25
CA ALA A 537 8.23 -9.09 -21.04
C ALA A 537 7.99 -8.80 -19.54
N LEU A 538 7.75 -9.84 -18.73
CA LEU A 538 7.55 -9.70 -17.28
C LEU A 538 8.87 -9.34 -16.58
N LEU A 539 9.96 -10.03 -16.91
CA LEU A 539 11.28 -9.76 -16.34
C LEU A 539 11.76 -8.34 -16.67
N SER A 540 11.39 -7.80 -17.83
CA SER A 540 11.70 -6.40 -18.17
C SER A 540 10.96 -5.38 -17.31
N ARG A 541 9.89 -5.75 -16.58
CA ARG A 541 9.12 -4.83 -15.73
C ARG A 541 9.72 -4.63 -14.35
N PHE A 542 10.59 -5.53 -13.93
CA PHE A 542 11.40 -5.38 -12.74
C PHE A 542 12.56 -4.42 -13.03
N ASP A 543 12.74 -3.44 -12.14
CA ASP A 543 13.83 -2.47 -12.23
C ASP A 543 15.16 -3.12 -11.80
N LEU A 544 15.12 -4.02 -10.81
CA LEU A 544 16.28 -4.77 -10.32
C LEU A 544 15.99 -6.27 -10.30
N VAL A 545 16.93 -7.05 -10.82
CA VAL A 545 16.89 -8.53 -10.81
C VAL A 545 18.14 -9.01 -10.08
N PHE A 546 18.00 -9.52 -8.87
CA PHE A 546 19.13 -10.09 -8.13
C PHE A 546 19.19 -11.59 -8.31
N ILE A 547 20.37 -12.13 -8.61
CA ILE A 547 20.62 -13.57 -8.69
C ILE A 547 21.53 -13.93 -7.52
N LEU A 548 21.02 -14.74 -6.62
CA LEU A 548 21.71 -15.28 -5.46
C LEU A 548 22.10 -16.73 -5.77
N LEU A 549 23.39 -16.98 -5.87
CA LEU A 549 23.94 -18.31 -6.09
C LEU A 549 24.48 -18.84 -4.78
N ASP A 550 24.12 -20.07 -4.41
CA ASP A 550 24.76 -20.76 -3.31
C ASP A 550 26.15 -21.24 -3.76
N LYS A 551 27.20 -20.67 -3.17
CA LYS A 551 28.59 -21.05 -3.44
C LYS A 551 29.23 -21.39 -2.10
N PRO A 552 29.70 -22.63 -1.89
CA PRO A 552 30.36 -23.00 -0.65
C PRO A 552 31.64 -22.18 -0.49
N ASP A 553 31.72 -21.41 0.57
CA ASP A 553 32.88 -20.59 0.92
C ASP A 553 33.08 -20.64 2.43
N GLU A 554 34.16 -21.29 2.86
CA GLU A 554 34.47 -21.53 4.27
C GLU A 554 34.48 -20.25 5.11
N LEU A 555 34.95 -19.13 4.55
CA LEU A 555 35.02 -17.85 5.28
C LEU A 555 33.62 -17.24 5.45
N LEU A 556 32.82 -17.25 4.39
CA LEU A 556 31.46 -16.71 4.42
C LEU A 556 30.56 -17.58 5.30
N ASP A 557 30.66 -18.90 5.17
CA ASP A 557 29.90 -19.88 5.96
C ASP A 557 30.23 -19.79 7.44
N LYS A 558 31.50 -19.53 7.78
CA LYS A 558 31.91 -19.25 9.16
C LYS A 558 31.25 -17.97 9.69
N GLN A 559 31.25 -16.88 8.92
CA GLN A 559 30.63 -15.62 9.36
C GLN A 559 29.10 -15.76 9.51
N VAL A 560 28.44 -16.44 8.56
CA VAL A 560 27.01 -16.72 8.61
C VAL A 560 26.66 -17.59 9.81
N SER A 561 27.42 -18.66 10.06
CA SER A 561 27.18 -19.56 11.19
C SER A 561 27.40 -18.86 12.53
N GLU A 562 28.45 -18.06 12.68
CA GLU A 562 28.68 -17.24 13.87
C GLU A 562 27.53 -16.25 14.11
N HIS A 563 27.04 -15.59 13.05
CA HIS A 563 25.89 -14.69 13.13
C HIS A 563 24.62 -15.41 13.60
N ILE A 564 24.28 -16.55 12.99
CA ILE A 564 23.11 -17.35 13.39
C ILE A 564 23.24 -17.82 14.85
N MET A 565 24.41 -18.32 15.24
CA MET A 565 24.66 -18.76 16.62
C MET A 565 24.53 -17.59 17.60
N SER A 566 24.96 -16.39 17.22
CA SER A 566 24.82 -15.19 18.07
C SER A 566 23.34 -14.83 18.32
N LEU A 567 22.49 -14.95 17.30
CA LEU A 567 21.04 -14.68 17.42
C LEU A 567 20.35 -15.69 18.33
N HIS A 568 20.78 -16.95 18.34
CA HIS A 568 20.20 -18.00 19.18
C HIS A 568 20.80 -18.07 20.59
N SER A 569 22.02 -17.57 20.80
CA SER A 569 22.69 -17.58 22.10
C SER A 569 22.22 -16.46 23.05
N GLY A 570 21.57 -15.42 22.52
CA GLY A 570 21.04 -14.28 23.27
C GLY A 570 19.55 -14.41 23.58
N GLY A 571 19.22 -14.99 24.73
CA GLY A 571 17.86 -14.86 25.29
C GLY A 571 17.60 -13.41 25.74
N GLY A 572 16.76 -12.68 25.00
CA GLY A 572 15.97 -11.55 25.51
C GLY A 572 16.65 -10.18 25.73
N GLU A 573 17.97 -10.05 25.65
CA GLU A 573 18.65 -8.74 25.70
C GLU A 573 19.31 -8.41 24.36
N ALA A 574 19.32 -7.12 24.01
CA ALA A 574 19.80 -6.55 22.75
C ALA A 574 21.07 -7.24 22.19
N PRO A 575 21.22 -7.31 20.85
CA PRO A 575 22.36 -8.01 20.23
C PRO A 575 23.66 -7.46 20.83
N PRO A 576 24.47 -8.30 21.52
CA PRO A 576 25.72 -7.82 22.06
C PRO A 576 26.68 -7.55 20.92
N ALA A 577 27.27 -6.36 20.95
CA ALA A 577 28.50 -5.97 20.28
C ALA A 577 29.42 -7.18 20.02
N LEU A 578 29.92 -7.27 18.78
CA LEU A 578 30.79 -8.33 18.28
C LEU A 578 31.97 -8.56 19.23
N LYS A 579 31.86 -9.54 20.14
CA LYS A 579 32.94 -9.87 21.09
C LYS A 579 34.22 -10.25 20.35
N LYS A 580 35.19 -9.33 20.35
CA LYS A 580 36.66 -9.47 20.18
C LYS A 580 37.14 -10.68 19.36
N PHE A 581 37.36 -10.47 18.07
CA PHE A 581 38.26 -11.33 17.28
C PHE A 581 39.72 -11.10 17.67
N LYS A 582 40.39 -12.13 18.19
CA LYS A 582 41.86 -12.19 18.21
C LYS A 582 42.35 -12.39 16.78
N THR A 583 43.27 -11.51 16.38
CA THR A 583 43.96 -11.45 15.09
C THR A 583 44.52 -12.81 14.64
N ALA A 584 44.16 -13.22 13.42
CA ALA A 584 45.03 -13.98 12.53
C ALA A 584 45.10 -13.22 11.20
N SER A 585 46.27 -12.63 10.95
CA SER A 585 46.64 -12.02 9.68
C SER A 585 46.66 -13.10 8.60
N GLY A 586 45.64 -13.10 7.74
CA GLY A 586 45.51 -14.02 6.62
C GLY A 586 44.65 -13.38 5.52
N SER A 587 45.32 -12.72 4.58
CA SER A 587 44.74 -12.11 3.39
C SER A 587 44.21 -13.19 2.42
N ALA A 588 42.89 -13.18 2.12
CA ALA A 588 42.23 -13.78 0.94
C ALA A 588 40.71 -13.47 1.03
N ASN A 589 39.93 -12.99 0.05
CA ASN A 589 40.03 -12.85 -1.42
C ASN A 589 39.52 -11.42 -1.82
N ILE A 590 40.29 -10.58 -2.51
CA ILE A 590 40.49 -10.44 -3.98
C ILE A 590 39.23 -9.98 -4.75
N HIS A 591 39.32 -8.74 -5.27
CA HIS A 591 38.45 -7.99 -6.22
C HIS A 591 37.37 -7.00 -5.73
N ALA A 592 37.34 -6.56 -4.47
CA ALA A 592 36.71 -5.27 -4.18
C ALA A 592 37.74 -4.15 -4.46
N LYS A 593 37.54 -3.36 -5.54
CA LYS A 593 38.30 -2.12 -5.72
C LYS A 593 38.09 -1.25 -4.47
N GLU A 594 39.17 -0.76 -3.86
CA GLU A 594 39.10 0.25 -2.80
C GLU A 594 38.20 1.41 -3.29
N GLY A 595 37.07 1.63 -2.61
CA GLY A 595 36.05 2.64 -2.99
C GLY A 595 34.73 2.10 -3.59
N SER A 596 34.59 0.79 -3.81
CA SER A 596 33.32 0.17 -4.23
C SER A 596 32.20 0.34 -3.18
N LEU A 597 30.96 0.56 -3.60
CA LEU A 597 29.77 0.63 -2.75
C LEU A 597 29.68 -0.55 -1.79
N LEU A 598 29.97 -1.78 -2.26
CA LEU A 598 29.94 -2.98 -1.41
C LEU A 598 30.85 -2.84 -0.19
N SER A 599 32.06 -2.29 -0.39
CA SER A 599 33.02 -2.06 0.70
C SER A 599 32.55 -0.99 1.69
N ARG A 600 31.81 0.03 1.22
CA ARG A 600 31.22 1.06 2.09
C ARG A 600 30.05 0.51 2.90
N LEU A 601 29.25 -0.39 2.32
CA LEU A 601 28.06 -0.94 2.98
C LEU A 601 28.37 -2.01 4.03
N ARG A 602 29.55 -2.65 4.00
CA ARG A 602 29.92 -3.73 4.93
C ARG A 602 30.33 -3.22 6.31
N LEU A 603 29.68 -3.73 7.37
CA LEU A 603 30.06 -3.40 8.75
C LEU A 603 31.51 -3.80 9.04
N ASP A 604 32.29 -2.86 9.59
CA ASP A 604 33.67 -3.07 10.03
C ASP A 604 33.66 -3.52 11.51
N PRO A 605 34.11 -4.75 11.84
CA PRO A 605 34.04 -5.27 13.22
C PRO A 605 34.81 -4.45 14.27
N LYS A 606 35.68 -3.53 13.84
CA LYS A 606 36.47 -2.67 14.73
C LYS A 606 35.93 -1.26 14.86
N LYS A 607 35.18 -0.76 13.87
CA LYS A 607 34.63 0.61 13.88
C LYS A 607 33.18 0.63 14.32
N ASP A 608 32.47 -0.48 14.11
CA ASP A 608 31.02 -0.57 14.30
C ASP A 608 30.65 -1.50 15.48
N ASP A 609 31.50 -1.59 16.50
CA ASP A 609 31.25 -2.46 17.67
C ASP A 609 29.97 -2.04 18.43
N ASP A 610 29.65 -0.74 18.41
CA ASP A 610 28.45 -0.17 19.04
C ASP A 610 27.21 -0.14 18.11
N PHE A 611 27.27 -0.78 16.93
CA PHE A 611 26.14 -0.75 15.99
C PHE A 611 24.91 -1.42 16.58
N THR A 612 23.85 -0.63 16.75
CA THR A 612 22.54 -1.12 17.20
C THR A 612 21.52 -0.92 16.08
N PRO A 613 20.83 -1.97 15.62
CA PRO A 613 19.83 -1.86 14.56
C PRO A 613 18.64 -1.02 15.03
N ILE A 614 18.11 -0.20 14.12
CA ILE A 614 16.96 0.65 14.39
C ILE A 614 15.72 -0.23 14.55
N PRO A 615 14.89 -0.02 15.59
CA PRO A 615 13.62 -0.71 15.72
C PRO A 615 12.73 -0.51 14.49
N GLY A 616 12.12 -1.60 14.00
CA GLY A 616 11.32 -1.59 12.77
C GLY A 616 10.16 -0.57 12.77
N GLN A 617 9.61 -0.23 13.95
CA GLN A 617 8.57 0.80 14.10
C GLN A 617 9.09 2.21 13.73
N LEU A 618 10.26 2.58 14.25
CA LEU A 618 10.89 3.87 13.96
C LEU A 618 11.32 3.92 12.50
N LEU A 619 11.83 2.81 11.97
CA LEU A 619 12.19 2.70 10.56
C LEU A 619 10.96 2.86 9.64
N ARG A 620 9.82 2.26 9.99
CA ARG A 620 8.54 2.43 9.26
C ARG A 620 8.11 3.90 9.23
N LYS A 621 8.20 4.62 10.36
CA LYS A 621 7.89 6.05 10.42
C LYS A 621 8.87 6.87 9.58
N TYR A 622 10.17 6.55 9.61
CA TYR A 622 11.16 7.20 8.77
C TYR A 622 10.87 7.04 7.27
N VAL A 623 10.53 5.81 6.84
CA VAL A 623 10.12 5.54 5.45
C VAL A 623 8.85 6.32 5.08
N ALA A 624 7.85 6.35 5.95
CA ALA A 624 6.61 7.11 5.73
C ALA A 624 6.90 8.62 5.59
N TYR A 625 7.74 9.18 6.46
CA TYR A 625 8.13 10.59 6.41
C TYR A 625 8.84 10.94 5.10
N ALA A 626 9.87 10.16 4.73
CA ALA A 626 10.65 10.39 3.53
C ALA A 626 9.80 10.30 2.24
N ARG A 627 8.82 9.39 2.19
CA ARG A 627 7.90 9.25 1.04
C ARG A 627 6.94 10.43 0.90
N THR A 628 6.50 11.01 2.02
CA THR A 628 5.51 12.10 2.03
C THR A 628 6.14 13.46 1.77
N PHE A 629 7.28 13.75 2.42
CA PHE A 629 7.83 15.12 2.44
C PHE A 629 9.03 15.34 1.51
N VAL A 630 9.73 14.29 1.05
CA VAL A 630 10.98 14.44 0.28
C VAL A 630 10.78 14.08 -1.19
N ASN A 631 11.01 15.07 -2.06
CA ASN A 631 10.83 14.94 -3.52
C ASN A 631 12.09 15.34 -4.29
N PRO A 632 13.08 14.42 -4.42
CA PRO A 632 14.37 14.76 -5.00
C PRO A 632 14.33 15.14 -6.48
N LYS A 633 15.06 16.18 -6.86
CA LYS A 633 15.24 16.66 -8.23
C LYS A 633 16.58 16.19 -8.81
N MET A 634 16.59 15.90 -10.10
CA MET A 634 17.79 15.43 -10.79
C MET A 634 18.73 16.59 -11.09
N SER A 635 19.97 16.52 -10.60
CA SER A 635 21.03 17.45 -10.97
C SER A 635 21.58 17.14 -12.37
N LYS A 636 22.08 18.17 -13.08
CA LYS A 636 22.64 18.00 -14.43
C LYS A 636 23.82 17.02 -14.44
N ALA A 637 24.72 17.12 -13.46
CA ALA A 637 25.90 16.27 -13.35
C ALA A 637 25.54 14.79 -13.11
N ALA A 638 24.57 14.50 -12.23
CA ALA A 638 24.08 13.14 -12.01
C ALA A 638 23.38 12.57 -13.26
N GLY A 639 22.59 13.40 -13.94
CA GLY A 639 21.91 13.04 -15.19
C GLY A 639 22.88 12.61 -16.30
N GLU A 640 24.00 13.31 -16.47
CA GLU A 640 25.03 12.94 -17.44
C GLU A 640 25.64 11.57 -17.17
N ILE A 641 25.87 11.22 -15.90
CA ILE A 641 26.46 9.92 -15.51
C ILE A 641 25.49 8.79 -15.85
N ILE A 642 24.22 8.95 -15.48
CA ILE A 642 23.16 7.98 -15.78
C ILE A 642 23.00 7.82 -17.30
N GLN A 643 23.01 8.92 -18.05
CA GLN A 643 22.91 8.91 -19.51
C GLN A 643 24.10 8.19 -20.15
N LYS A 644 25.34 8.53 -19.74
CA LYS A 644 26.57 7.88 -20.24
C LYS A 644 26.55 6.38 -19.96
N PHE A 645 26.07 5.97 -18.78
CA PHE A 645 25.94 4.56 -18.43
C PHE A 645 24.87 3.84 -19.27
N TYR A 646 23.70 4.45 -19.45
CA TYR A 646 22.62 3.90 -20.29
C TYR A 646 23.05 3.70 -21.74
N LEU A 647 23.75 4.66 -22.34
CA LEU A 647 24.26 4.55 -23.71
C LEU A 647 25.25 3.39 -23.85
N LYS A 648 26.19 3.27 -22.90
CA LYS A 648 27.13 2.14 -22.84
C LYS A 648 26.39 0.80 -22.73
N LEU A 649 25.39 0.72 -21.87
CA LEU A 649 24.55 -0.48 -21.74
C LEU A 649 23.88 -0.83 -23.09
N ARG A 650 23.34 0.16 -23.80
CA ARG A 650 22.64 -0.05 -25.07
C ARG A 650 23.56 -0.49 -26.21
N ASP A 651 24.77 0.05 -26.30
CA ASP A 651 25.73 -0.26 -27.36
C ASP A 651 26.16 -1.74 -27.34
N HIS A 652 26.21 -2.36 -26.16
CA HIS A 652 26.66 -3.74 -25.99
C HIS A 652 25.57 -4.83 -26.19
N ASN A 653 24.27 -4.48 -26.20
CA ASN A 653 23.16 -5.46 -26.23
C ASN A 653 22.60 -5.78 -27.63
N THR A 654 23.44 -5.85 -28.65
CA THR A 654 22.97 -6.06 -30.04
C THR A 654 22.70 -7.56 -30.38
N SER A 655 22.87 -8.49 -29.44
CA SER A 655 22.65 -9.94 -29.65
C SER A 655 21.23 -10.39 -29.33
N ALA A 656 20.64 -11.21 -30.22
CA ALA A 656 19.22 -11.62 -30.22
C ALA A 656 18.73 -12.40 -28.98
N ASP A 657 19.63 -13.01 -28.20
CA ASP A 657 19.27 -13.90 -27.08
C ASP A 657 19.26 -13.20 -25.70
N SER A 658 19.59 -11.90 -25.65
CA SER A 658 19.59 -11.11 -24.40
C SER A 658 18.30 -10.30 -24.24
N THR A 659 17.87 -10.03 -23.00
CA THR A 659 16.74 -9.13 -22.75
C THR A 659 17.08 -7.73 -23.30
N PRO A 660 16.29 -7.17 -24.23
CA PRO A 660 16.63 -5.91 -24.87
C PRO A 660 16.65 -4.77 -23.84
N ILE A 661 17.66 -3.91 -23.91
CA ILE A 661 17.72 -2.70 -23.09
C ILE A 661 16.79 -1.65 -23.70
N THR A 662 15.71 -1.37 -23.01
CA THR A 662 14.70 -0.39 -23.42
C THR A 662 14.87 0.93 -22.67
N ALA A 663 14.15 1.96 -23.10
CA ALA A 663 14.09 3.23 -22.37
C ALA A 663 13.61 3.06 -20.91
N ARG A 664 12.91 1.96 -20.60
CA ARG A 664 12.49 1.61 -19.25
C ARG A 664 13.65 1.52 -18.27
N GLN A 665 14.80 1.00 -18.71
CA GLN A 665 16.00 0.88 -17.86
C GLN A 665 16.57 2.25 -17.50
N LEU A 666 16.47 3.24 -18.39
CA LEU A 666 16.83 4.62 -18.07
C LEU A 666 15.88 5.20 -17.01
N GLU A 667 14.58 4.95 -17.14
CA GLU A 667 13.62 5.36 -16.12
C GLU A 667 13.87 4.65 -14.77
N SER A 668 14.23 3.36 -14.79
CA SER A 668 14.62 2.60 -13.59
C SER A 668 15.80 3.25 -12.87
N LEU A 669 16.85 3.62 -13.61
CA LEU A 669 18.01 4.34 -13.04
C LEU A 669 17.62 5.68 -12.42
N VAL A 670 16.71 6.43 -13.06
CA VAL A 670 16.20 7.70 -12.51
C VAL A 670 15.42 7.47 -11.22
N ARG A 671 14.52 6.47 -11.18
CA ARG A 671 13.74 6.12 -9.98
C ARG A 671 14.65 5.69 -8.83
N LEU A 672 15.64 4.86 -9.11
CA LEU A 672 16.63 4.39 -8.13
C LEU A 672 17.46 5.55 -7.57
N ALA A 673 17.89 6.48 -8.42
CA ALA A 673 18.65 7.67 -8.00
C ALA A 673 17.81 8.61 -7.12
N GLN A 674 16.53 8.79 -7.46
CA GLN A 674 15.58 9.51 -6.61
C GLN A 674 15.40 8.81 -5.26
N ALA A 675 15.21 7.48 -5.25
CA ALA A 675 15.07 6.72 -4.03
C ALA A 675 16.33 6.83 -3.15
N ARG A 676 17.53 6.77 -3.75
CA ARG A 676 18.80 6.88 -3.00
C ARG A 676 18.94 8.23 -2.31
N ALA A 677 18.63 9.32 -3.00
CA ALA A 677 18.64 10.68 -2.42
C ALA A 677 17.55 10.84 -1.33
N ARG A 678 16.37 10.23 -1.55
CA ARG A 678 15.26 10.23 -0.59
C ARG A 678 15.59 9.53 0.73
N VAL A 679 16.39 8.45 0.71
CA VAL A 679 16.82 7.76 1.95
C VAL A 679 17.56 8.71 2.89
N ASP A 680 18.39 9.61 2.35
CA ASP A 680 19.16 10.58 3.13
C ASP A 680 18.43 11.93 3.28
N LEU A 681 17.12 11.96 2.98
CA LEU A 681 16.26 13.15 3.04
C LEU A 681 16.75 14.36 2.20
N ARG A 682 17.45 14.09 1.08
CA ARG A 682 18.03 15.15 0.22
C ARG A 682 17.05 15.60 -0.86
N GLU A 683 17.00 16.91 -1.12
CA GLU A 683 16.17 17.50 -2.17
C GLU A 683 16.78 17.40 -3.57
N ASP A 684 18.10 17.23 -3.68
CA ASP A 684 18.81 17.13 -4.94
C ASP A 684 19.61 15.83 -5.04
N ILE A 685 19.57 15.20 -6.22
CA ILE A 685 20.33 13.98 -6.52
C ILE A 685 21.78 14.35 -6.79
N THR A 686 22.69 13.82 -6.00
CA THR A 686 24.13 14.07 -6.12
C THR A 686 24.79 13.11 -7.11
N VAL A 687 26.04 13.43 -7.49
CA VAL A 687 26.88 12.57 -8.32
C VAL A 687 27.15 11.22 -7.66
N GLN A 688 27.32 11.19 -6.34
CA GLN A 688 27.58 9.96 -5.60
C GLN A 688 26.37 9.01 -5.65
N ASP A 689 25.14 9.53 -5.56
CA ASP A 689 23.92 8.71 -5.67
C ASP A 689 23.82 8.04 -7.03
N ALA A 690 24.16 8.77 -8.10
CA ALA A 690 24.20 8.23 -9.45
C ALA A 690 25.24 7.12 -9.57
N MET A 691 26.42 7.27 -8.96
CA MET A 691 27.45 6.22 -8.95
C MET A 691 27.01 4.98 -8.17
N ASP A 692 26.43 5.17 -6.98
CA ASP A 692 25.92 4.08 -6.14
C ASP A 692 24.85 3.26 -6.88
N VAL A 693 23.91 3.94 -7.54
CA VAL A 693 22.85 3.30 -8.32
C VAL A 693 23.40 2.57 -9.54
N VAL A 694 24.40 3.13 -10.23
CA VAL A 694 25.08 2.45 -11.34
C VAL A 694 25.75 1.16 -10.86
N GLU A 695 26.33 1.15 -9.67
CA GLU A 695 26.94 -0.05 -9.09
C GLU A 695 25.89 -1.09 -8.72
N ILE A 696 24.79 -0.71 -8.06
CA ILE A 696 23.67 -1.62 -7.75
C ILE A 696 23.08 -2.21 -9.03
N MET A 697 22.89 -1.39 -10.08
CA MET A 697 22.36 -1.85 -11.36
C MET A 697 23.33 -2.82 -12.04
N LYS A 698 24.65 -2.56 -12.01
CA LYS A 698 25.65 -3.49 -12.54
C LYS A 698 25.62 -4.82 -11.84
N GLU A 699 25.55 -4.84 -10.51
CA GLU A 699 25.44 -6.07 -9.72
C GLU A 699 24.16 -6.85 -10.04
N SER A 700 23.02 -6.16 -10.23
CA SER A 700 21.78 -6.81 -10.68
C SER A 700 21.86 -7.37 -12.11
N LEU A 701 22.79 -6.89 -12.92
CA LEU A 701 23.03 -7.37 -14.28
C LEU A 701 24.25 -8.32 -14.35
N TYR A 702 25.01 -8.47 -13.26
CA TYR A 702 26.35 -9.03 -13.27
C TYR A 702 26.39 -10.47 -13.80
N ASP A 703 25.49 -11.33 -13.32
CA ASP A 703 25.43 -12.73 -13.79
C ASP A 703 24.77 -12.89 -15.19
N LYS A 704 24.23 -11.82 -15.80
CA LYS A 704 23.88 -11.85 -17.24
C LYS A 704 25.12 -11.69 -18.14
N PHE A 705 26.23 -11.16 -17.62
CA PHE A 705 27.39 -10.72 -18.42
C PHE A 705 28.74 -11.29 -17.92
N VAL A 706 28.74 -12.27 -17.01
CA VAL A 706 29.97 -12.83 -16.45
C VAL A 706 30.19 -14.27 -16.91
N ASP A 707 31.39 -14.53 -17.40
CA ASP A 707 31.83 -15.86 -17.83
C ASP A 707 32.05 -16.81 -16.64
N GLU A 708 32.18 -18.11 -16.92
CA GLU A 708 32.50 -19.15 -15.91
C GLU A 708 33.77 -18.84 -15.10
N HIS A 709 34.62 -17.95 -15.59
CA HIS A 709 35.88 -17.53 -14.97
C HIS A 709 35.81 -16.19 -14.21
N GLY A 710 34.62 -15.63 -14.00
CA GLY A 710 34.45 -14.45 -13.12
C GLY A 710 34.89 -13.11 -13.74
N VAL A 711 35.25 -13.10 -15.03
CA VAL A 711 35.51 -11.87 -15.80
C VAL A 711 34.19 -11.41 -16.43
N VAL A 712 33.91 -10.10 -16.30
CA VAL A 712 32.76 -9.45 -16.94
C VAL A 712 33.04 -9.39 -18.45
N ASP A 713 32.56 -10.38 -19.19
CA ASP A 713 32.63 -10.39 -20.65
C ASP A 713 31.28 -9.94 -21.21
N PHE A 714 31.21 -8.65 -21.58
CA PHE A 714 30.07 -8.05 -22.26
C PHE A 714 29.79 -8.69 -23.64
N GLY A 715 30.62 -9.63 -24.10
CA GLY A 715 30.44 -10.43 -25.32
C GLY A 715 29.64 -11.73 -25.16
N ARG A 716 29.24 -12.14 -23.94
CA ARG A 716 28.51 -13.39 -23.69
C ARG A 716 27.05 -13.31 -24.15
N SER A 717 26.89 -13.38 -25.47
CA SER A 717 25.70 -13.96 -26.10
C SER A 717 25.57 -15.39 -25.56
N GLY A 718 24.36 -15.83 -25.21
CA GLY A 718 24.10 -17.09 -24.51
C GLY A 718 24.86 -18.31 -25.06
N GLY A 719 24.88 -19.41 -24.31
CA GLY A 719 25.62 -20.66 -24.59
C GLY A 719 25.51 -21.28 -26.00
N MET A 720 24.75 -20.66 -26.90
CA MET A 720 24.76 -20.88 -28.34
C MET A 720 25.99 -20.31 -29.08
N SER A 721 26.75 -19.33 -28.56
CA SER A 721 27.90 -18.74 -29.28
C SER A 721 29.04 -19.76 -29.48
N GLN A 722 29.52 -20.39 -28.41
CA GLN A 722 30.53 -21.45 -28.52
C GLN A 722 30.02 -22.68 -29.27
N GLN A 723 28.74 -23.03 -29.15
CA GLN A 723 28.14 -24.13 -29.94
C GLN A 723 28.02 -23.79 -31.43
N LYS A 724 27.74 -22.54 -31.80
CA LYS A 724 27.69 -22.06 -33.18
C LYS A 724 29.09 -21.98 -33.78
N GLU A 725 30.06 -21.51 -33.00
CA GLU A 725 31.48 -21.53 -33.39
C GLU A 725 32.03 -22.95 -33.50
N ALA A 726 31.69 -23.84 -32.56
CA ALA A 726 31.96 -25.28 -32.64
C ALA A 726 31.35 -25.92 -33.89
N ARG A 727 30.06 -25.68 -34.18
CA ARG A 727 29.41 -26.18 -35.40
C ARG A 727 30.04 -25.62 -36.67
N ARG A 728 30.43 -24.34 -36.67
CA ARG A 728 31.09 -23.69 -37.80
C ARG A 728 32.50 -24.24 -38.03
N PHE A 729 33.25 -24.48 -36.96
CA PHE A 729 34.56 -25.10 -37.00
C PHE A 729 34.49 -26.57 -37.44
N LEU A 730 33.57 -27.36 -36.87
CA LEU A 730 33.33 -28.75 -37.26
C LEU A 730 32.86 -28.88 -38.72
N SER A 731 31.98 -27.99 -39.19
CA SER A 731 31.55 -27.97 -40.60
C SER A 731 32.70 -27.62 -41.56
N ALA A 732 33.59 -26.70 -41.15
CA ALA A 732 34.79 -26.37 -41.93
C ALA A 732 35.78 -27.54 -41.95
N LEU A 733 35.94 -28.24 -40.82
CA LEU A 733 36.75 -29.45 -40.70
C LEU A 733 36.21 -30.59 -41.56
N ASP A 734 34.90 -30.86 -41.53
CA ASP A 734 34.28 -31.90 -42.36
C ASP A 734 34.47 -31.60 -43.85
N LYS A 735 34.28 -30.34 -44.27
CA LYS A 735 34.53 -29.92 -45.65
C LYS A 735 36.00 -30.08 -46.05
N GLN A 736 36.93 -29.79 -45.15
CA GLN A 736 38.35 -30.00 -45.40
C GLN A 736 38.72 -31.49 -45.44
N SER A 737 38.06 -32.32 -44.64
CA SER A 737 38.22 -33.78 -44.62
C SER A 737 37.76 -34.41 -45.93
N GLU A 738 36.62 -33.96 -46.46
CA GLU A 738 36.13 -34.42 -47.76
C GLU A 738 37.05 -34.03 -48.92
N LEU A 739 37.56 -32.79 -48.92
CA LEU A 739 38.46 -32.29 -49.97
C LEU A 739 39.85 -32.95 -49.95
N GLN A 740 40.39 -33.19 -48.75
CA GLN A 740 41.74 -33.74 -48.58
C GLN A 740 41.78 -35.26 -48.41
N GLN A 741 40.60 -35.91 -48.28
CA GLN A 741 40.47 -37.35 -47.97
C GLN A 741 41.33 -37.74 -46.75
N LYS A 742 41.30 -36.91 -45.70
CA LYS A 742 42.13 -37.02 -44.50
C LYS A 742 41.24 -36.85 -43.28
N ASP A 743 41.31 -37.79 -42.34
CA ASP A 743 40.49 -37.80 -41.13
C ASP A 743 41.25 -37.39 -39.86
N CYS A 744 42.59 -37.37 -39.91
CA CYS A 744 43.47 -36.96 -38.82
C CYS A 744 44.15 -35.62 -39.10
N TYR A 745 44.03 -34.67 -38.18
CA TYR A 745 44.63 -33.34 -38.27
C TYR A 745 45.61 -33.09 -37.14
N SER A 746 46.73 -32.45 -37.47
CA SER A 746 47.64 -31.91 -36.47
C SER A 746 47.05 -30.67 -35.82
N VAL A 747 47.47 -30.39 -34.58
CA VAL A 747 47.07 -29.17 -33.87
C VAL A 747 47.38 -27.92 -34.69
N SER A 748 48.55 -27.84 -35.33
CA SER A 748 48.94 -26.73 -36.23
C SER A 748 48.00 -26.56 -37.42
N GLU A 749 47.49 -27.65 -38.00
CA GLU A 749 46.51 -27.58 -39.09
C GLU A 749 45.17 -27.05 -38.58
N MET A 750 44.76 -27.44 -37.37
CA MET A 750 43.54 -26.93 -36.72
C MET A 750 43.63 -25.45 -36.38
N TYR A 751 44.78 -24.97 -35.90
CA TYR A 751 45.06 -23.54 -35.73
C TYR A 751 44.94 -22.78 -37.06
N SER A 752 45.58 -23.27 -38.12
CA SER A 752 45.52 -22.63 -39.44
C SER A 752 44.11 -22.57 -40.03
N LEU A 753 43.25 -23.53 -39.66
CA LEU A 753 41.85 -23.55 -40.05
C LEU A 753 41.02 -22.57 -39.22
N ALA A 754 41.26 -22.52 -37.91
CA ALA A 754 40.62 -21.57 -37.00
C ALA A 754 40.90 -20.11 -37.40
N ASP A 755 42.14 -19.80 -37.78
CA ASP A 755 42.52 -18.48 -38.27
C ASP A 755 41.82 -18.14 -39.60
N ARG A 756 41.75 -19.12 -40.52
CA ARG A 756 41.13 -18.93 -41.84
C ARG A 756 39.63 -18.67 -41.79
N ILE A 757 38.94 -19.23 -40.82
CA ILE A 757 37.50 -19.00 -40.61
C ILE A 757 37.22 -17.79 -39.69
N GLY A 758 38.26 -17.21 -39.10
CA GLY A 758 38.17 -16.13 -38.12
C GLY A 758 37.39 -16.55 -36.88
N LEU A 759 37.78 -17.68 -36.27
CA LEU A 759 37.14 -18.20 -35.07
C LEU A 759 37.44 -17.29 -33.87
N ARG A 760 36.44 -16.90 -33.08
CA ARG A 760 36.61 -15.96 -31.95
C ARG A 760 36.49 -16.71 -30.63
N VAL A 761 37.50 -17.53 -30.34
CA VAL A 761 37.61 -18.25 -29.06
C VAL A 761 38.80 -17.72 -28.26
N PRO A 762 38.65 -17.50 -26.94
CA PRO A 762 39.72 -16.98 -26.10
C PRO A 762 40.94 -17.91 -25.99
N ASP A 763 40.72 -19.23 -26.02
CA ASP A 763 41.80 -20.23 -26.06
C ASP A 763 41.37 -21.44 -26.94
N ILE A 764 42.18 -21.71 -27.95
CA ILE A 764 41.92 -22.76 -28.94
C ILE A 764 42.24 -24.15 -28.38
N ASP A 765 43.22 -24.26 -27.47
CA ASP A 765 43.62 -25.56 -26.92
C ASP A 765 42.52 -26.12 -26.01
N THR A 766 41.99 -25.32 -25.07
CA THR A 766 40.83 -25.71 -24.25
C THR A 766 39.58 -25.95 -25.11
N PHE A 767 39.40 -25.21 -26.20
CA PHE A 767 38.29 -25.44 -27.14
C PHE A 767 38.38 -26.80 -27.86
N LEU A 768 39.56 -27.18 -28.33
CA LEU A 768 39.79 -28.49 -28.95
C LEU A 768 39.63 -29.63 -27.93
N GLU A 769 40.04 -29.44 -26.68
CA GLU A 769 39.83 -30.42 -25.61
C GLU A 769 38.35 -30.57 -25.25
N ASN A 770 37.58 -29.47 -25.25
CA ASN A 770 36.13 -29.53 -25.05
C ASN A 770 35.43 -30.30 -26.19
N LEU A 771 35.86 -30.12 -27.44
CA LEU A 771 35.35 -30.90 -28.58
C LEU A 771 35.72 -32.38 -28.52
N ASN A 772 36.87 -32.70 -27.91
CA ASN A 772 37.28 -34.08 -27.64
C ASN A 772 36.45 -34.73 -26.54
N THR A 773 36.21 -34.02 -25.43
CA THR A 773 35.36 -34.49 -24.33
C THR A 773 33.90 -34.66 -24.77
N ALA A 774 33.41 -33.81 -25.68
CA ALA A 774 32.08 -33.92 -26.27
C ALA A 774 31.97 -35.02 -27.35
N GLY A 775 33.07 -35.66 -27.75
CA GLY A 775 33.09 -36.78 -28.69
C GLY A 775 32.95 -36.39 -30.17
N TYR A 776 33.17 -35.12 -30.53
CA TYR A 776 33.20 -34.68 -31.93
C TYR A 776 34.58 -34.88 -32.57
N LEU A 777 35.63 -34.70 -31.76
CA LEU A 777 37.02 -34.99 -32.11
C LEU A 777 37.55 -36.12 -31.23
N LEU A 778 38.51 -36.89 -31.72
CA LEU A 778 39.19 -37.92 -30.94
C LEU A 778 40.69 -37.69 -30.94
N LYS A 779 41.27 -37.41 -29.77
CA LYS A 779 42.73 -37.25 -29.61
C LYS A 779 43.42 -38.61 -29.81
N LYS A 780 44.16 -38.77 -30.92
CA LYS A 780 44.90 -40.00 -31.26
C LYS A 780 46.37 -39.96 -30.82
N GLY A 781 46.91 -38.77 -30.57
CA GLY A 781 48.30 -38.56 -30.16
C GLY A 781 48.52 -37.19 -29.53
N PRO A 782 49.76 -36.87 -29.09
CA PRO A 782 50.06 -35.67 -28.30
C PRO A 782 49.77 -34.35 -29.04
N LYS A 783 49.67 -34.37 -30.38
CA LYS A 783 49.33 -33.20 -31.20
C LYS A 783 48.42 -33.54 -32.40
N THR A 784 47.62 -34.61 -32.30
CA THR A 784 46.78 -35.08 -33.41
C THR A 784 45.36 -35.44 -32.97
N TYR A 785 44.38 -34.92 -33.72
CA TYR A 785 42.94 -35.11 -33.51
C TYR A 785 42.30 -35.73 -34.74
N GLN A 786 41.44 -36.73 -34.55
CA GLN A 786 40.66 -37.37 -35.60
C GLN A 786 39.22 -36.84 -35.60
N VAL A 787 38.68 -36.55 -36.78
CA VAL A 787 37.29 -36.07 -36.94
C VAL A 787 36.33 -37.26 -37.09
N LEU A 788 35.36 -37.38 -36.18
CA LEU A 788 34.43 -38.52 -36.15
C LEU A 788 33.20 -38.33 -37.05
N SER A 789 32.87 -37.09 -37.43
CA SER A 789 31.69 -36.75 -38.22
C SER A 789 31.82 -36.97 -39.74
N SER A 790 33.05 -37.09 -40.26
CA SER A 790 33.26 -37.11 -41.71
C SER A 790 32.72 -38.38 -42.40
N SER A 791 32.15 -38.20 -43.59
CA SER A 791 31.72 -39.28 -44.49
C SER A 791 32.88 -40.23 -44.86
N TYR A 792 34.11 -39.70 -44.92
CA TYR A 792 35.34 -40.45 -45.17
C TYR A 792 35.72 -41.40 -44.01
N SER A 793 35.65 -40.96 -42.75
CA SER A 793 35.97 -41.80 -41.58
C SER A 793 34.99 -42.98 -41.44
N ARG A 794 33.73 -42.82 -41.84
CA ARG A 794 32.76 -43.92 -41.93
C ARG A 794 33.13 -44.94 -43.02
N SER A 795 33.65 -44.49 -44.16
CA SER A 795 34.04 -45.36 -45.28
C SER A 795 35.28 -46.23 -45.00
N GLN A 796 36.21 -45.75 -44.15
CA GLN A 796 37.36 -46.55 -43.72
C GLN A 796 36.96 -47.63 -42.71
N SER A 797 36.01 -47.35 -41.80
CA SER A 797 35.54 -48.34 -40.82
C SER A 797 34.90 -49.58 -41.45
N SER A 798 34.37 -49.47 -42.67
CA SER A 798 33.80 -50.60 -43.43
C SER A 798 34.82 -51.41 -44.23
N ARG A 799 36.08 -50.95 -44.36
CA ARG A 799 37.15 -51.67 -45.08
C ARG A 799 38.09 -52.47 -44.16
N SER A 800 37.95 -52.33 -42.84
CA SER A 800 38.80 -53.01 -41.84
C SER A 800 38.02 -54.00 -40.96
N ARG A 801 37.07 -54.74 -41.53
CA ARG A 801 36.46 -55.91 -40.89
C ARG A 801 36.67 -57.16 -41.73
#